data_AF-A0A2E5STN7-F1
#
_entry.id   AF-A0A2E5STN7-F1
#
_cell.length_a   1.000
_cell.length_b   1.000
_cell.length_c   1.000
_cell.angle_alpha   90.00
_cell.angle_beta   90.00
_cell.angle_gamma   90.00
#
_symmetry.space_group_name_H-M   'P 1'
#
loop_
_entity.id
_entity.type
_entity.pdbx_description
1 polymer ?
#
loop_
_entity_poly.entity_id
_entity_poly.type
_entity_poly.pdbx_seq_one_letter_code
_entity_poly.pdbx_strand_id
1 'polypeptide(L)'
;MRAKQSIAIKFLATFVALSAVQGCSTKRDGRPYRWYHNTHARFNGFFYAKEALREADIKIKESYEPNWDEILPLYLDTDESTAQQVYPLMERAIEKSSKVVDKHTINASKRRRKYFKRPELNKWIDDNYMVIGKAYYYKEDYAKSEEIFLYLSRTVKSHDAQAWAYSWLGRIYLKQGELVKAKNILAKAENYRNTSEEVGIHTGYVMAHYHITQENYEASARHLMESIDLIKKKKDKARPMFVLAQLQRQMGDSEAAIETFSEVAKMNVAYELEFQANIQQAMTYDRKGGSSEAIFEMLEKMLDEKKNEEFLDQVYYALAEVALEDRMKNEGVYYLERSVFTSQGNSRQLGKSYLRLADIYMEDFNYEIAQAYYDSALVHMPEENERRGEVEDLASNLTELVGNLRTIEEQDSLLELCAMDEISRERFLERLWDDMADDLEMQRQEHEAAQEAALAEAGSAGEGMFWPYNAALRVGGMQNFQDYWGGRPLEDHWRRINKISELFTEDSEEESEEQQQEALDPFDPANLPTVDEMMSELPCDEDANAEALEILAEAFYNAGLDYREKLSDPEEAINIWQDLLVRLDSSAYHPTTAYQLFRTYLQREVEEQYENPYCETCNSAYWSEYVVTSYPDSEWAILIENPDFKDEAEKAYDEERIVYEELLNRFYTKDYQSTLLEIDSILIARPLNPLVCKYQLLSAQCVGGLTSYTGDRAPYFNALQEITESCPDTEEGGYAVKLLNQLGFNLSGTVENVNVDIDEEAEVAFELNDEKDHYFAVMVPVETRKNEMVKAKSSDFNKEFFNSQSLRVTSNLINRSNQIVLVKSFSGKDKAMDYYNVYKGNRESLIEVNSNGFNMFVISSTNYIELFKNKDIEGYTSFFNEHYLSNKQNKAP
;
A
#
# COMPACT_ATOMS: atom_id res chain seq x y z
N MET A 1 -40.17 -40.69 -65.37
CA MET A 1 -40.09 -39.80 -64.18
C MET A 1 -38.66 -39.61 -63.65
N ARG A 2 -37.86 -40.67 -63.45
CA ARG A 2 -36.49 -40.58 -62.89
C ARG A 2 -35.52 -39.65 -63.65
N ALA A 3 -35.60 -39.58 -64.99
CA ALA A 3 -34.78 -38.66 -65.78
C ALA A 3 -35.12 -37.17 -65.57
N LYS A 4 -36.41 -36.83 -65.39
CA LYS A 4 -36.84 -35.45 -65.08
C LYS A 4 -36.44 -35.03 -63.66
N GLN A 5 -36.46 -35.95 -62.70
CA GLN A 5 -35.95 -35.70 -61.34
C GLN A 5 -34.43 -35.52 -61.31
N SER A 6 -33.66 -36.32 -62.05
CA SER A 6 -32.20 -36.15 -62.16
C SER A 6 -31.81 -34.80 -62.78
N ILE A 7 -32.53 -34.36 -63.81
CA ILE A 7 -32.31 -33.05 -64.44
C ILE A 7 -32.68 -31.92 -63.47
N ALA A 8 -33.81 -32.03 -62.76
CA ALA A 8 -34.21 -31.03 -61.76
C ALA A 8 -33.22 -30.92 -60.59
N ILE A 9 -32.68 -32.05 -60.11
CA ILE A 9 -31.66 -32.07 -59.05
C ILE A 9 -30.34 -31.49 -59.54
N LYS A 10 -29.93 -31.80 -60.78
CA LYS A 10 -28.73 -31.20 -61.39
C LYS A 10 -28.88 -29.70 -61.62
N PHE A 11 -30.06 -29.24 -62.06
CA PHE A 11 -30.37 -27.81 -62.20
C PHE A 11 -30.42 -27.10 -60.85
N LEU A 12 -30.99 -27.73 -59.81
CA LEU A 12 -30.99 -27.21 -58.45
C LEU A 12 -29.55 -27.12 -57.91
N ALA A 13 -28.74 -28.16 -58.12
CA ALA A 13 -27.33 -28.18 -57.70
C ALA A 13 -26.47 -27.15 -58.45
N THR A 14 -26.67 -26.98 -59.76
CA THR A 14 -25.98 -25.92 -60.53
C THR A 14 -26.49 -24.53 -60.18
N PHE A 15 -27.78 -24.36 -59.88
CA PHE A 15 -28.33 -23.09 -59.41
C PHE A 15 -27.81 -22.71 -58.02
N VAL A 16 -27.71 -23.68 -57.10
CA VAL A 16 -27.09 -23.50 -55.77
C VAL A 16 -25.60 -23.18 -55.92
N ALA A 17 -24.87 -23.88 -56.79
CA ALA A 17 -23.47 -23.60 -57.08
C ALA A 17 -23.25 -22.21 -57.72
N LEU A 18 -24.07 -21.81 -58.70
CA LEU A 18 -24.00 -20.46 -59.29
C LEU A 18 -24.36 -19.36 -58.28
N SER A 19 -25.31 -19.63 -57.38
CA SER A 19 -25.70 -18.69 -56.32
C SER A 19 -24.60 -18.55 -55.27
N ALA A 20 -23.87 -19.63 -54.96
CA ALA A 20 -22.71 -19.61 -54.07
C ALA A 20 -21.54 -18.80 -54.65
N VAL A 21 -21.29 -18.89 -55.96
CA VAL A 21 -20.23 -18.11 -56.64
C VAL A 21 -20.61 -16.62 -56.77
N GLN A 22 -21.91 -16.30 -56.84
CA GLN A 22 -22.37 -14.90 -56.82
C GLN A 22 -22.40 -14.28 -55.42
N GLY A 23 -22.49 -15.06 -54.33
CA GLY A 23 -22.60 -14.55 -52.96
C GLY A 23 -21.41 -13.73 -52.44
N CYS A 24 -20.22 -13.88 -53.03
CA CYS A 24 -18.97 -13.33 -52.47
C CYS A 24 -18.69 -11.84 -52.80
N SER A 25 -19.50 -11.16 -53.62
CA SER A 25 -19.17 -9.79 -54.07
C SER A 25 -19.73 -8.69 -53.18
N THR A 26 -18.85 -7.98 -52.46
CA THR A 26 -19.17 -6.79 -51.65
C THR A 26 -19.52 -5.54 -52.47
N LYS A 27 -19.29 -5.55 -53.80
CA LYS A 27 -19.53 -4.41 -54.71
C LYS A 27 -20.93 -4.42 -55.36
N ARG A 28 -21.71 -5.48 -55.12
CA ARG A 28 -23.06 -5.69 -55.67
C ARG A 28 -24.10 -5.68 -54.56
N ASP A 29 -25.31 -5.25 -54.90
CA ASP A 29 -26.43 -5.16 -53.97
C ASP A 29 -27.64 -5.97 -54.46
N GLY A 30 -28.25 -6.73 -53.55
CA GLY A 30 -29.42 -7.57 -53.78
C GLY A 30 -29.69 -8.53 -52.62
N ARG A 31 -30.91 -9.07 -52.54
CA ARG A 31 -31.32 -10.03 -51.50
C ARG A 31 -30.33 -11.20 -51.26
N PRO A 32 -29.82 -11.91 -52.28
CA PRO A 32 -28.87 -13.01 -52.05
C PRO A 32 -27.52 -12.52 -51.49
N TYR A 33 -27.01 -11.38 -51.96
CA TYR A 33 -25.76 -10.77 -51.46
C TYR A 33 -25.92 -10.30 -50.01
N ARG A 34 -27.00 -9.58 -49.69
CA ARG A 34 -27.32 -9.15 -48.32
C ARG A 34 -27.49 -10.37 -47.40
N TRP A 35 -28.17 -11.43 -47.83
CA TRP A 35 -28.35 -12.64 -47.02
C TRP A 35 -27.03 -13.36 -46.75
N TYR A 36 -26.19 -13.54 -47.77
CA TYR A 36 -24.87 -14.15 -47.62
C TYR A 36 -23.99 -13.36 -46.64
N HIS A 37 -23.80 -12.06 -46.89
CA HIS A 37 -22.93 -11.24 -46.03
C HIS A 37 -23.48 -11.11 -44.61
N ASN A 38 -24.79 -10.96 -44.41
CA ASN A 38 -25.38 -10.93 -43.06
C ASN A 38 -25.24 -12.26 -42.31
N THR A 39 -25.37 -13.41 -43.00
CA THR A 39 -25.26 -14.73 -42.36
C THR A 39 -23.83 -15.00 -41.94
N HIS A 40 -22.86 -14.74 -42.82
CA HIS A 40 -21.44 -14.88 -42.48
C HIS A 40 -20.98 -13.87 -41.43
N ALA A 41 -21.42 -12.62 -41.50
CA ALA A 41 -21.10 -11.62 -40.48
C ALA A 41 -21.59 -12.04 -39.08
N ARG A 42 -22.82 -12.60 -38.99
CA ARG A 42 -23.38 -13.09 -37.73
C ARG A 42 -22.62 -14.29 -37.18
N PHE A 43 -22.50 -15.37 -37.97
CA PHE A 43 -22.08 -16.66 -37.45
C PHE A 43 -20.57 -16.90 -37.52
N ASN A 44 -19.86 -16.29 -38.47
CA ASN A 44 -18.42 -16.53 -38.63
C ASN A 44 -17.53 -15.51 -37.91
N GLY A 45 -18.06 -14.33 -37.57
CA GLY A 45 -17.31 -13.32 -36.82
C GLY A 45 -18.02 -12.88 -35.55
N PHE A 46 -19.17 -12.22 -35.68
CA PHE A 46 -19.84 -11.58 -34.53
C PHE A 46 -20.10 -12.54 -33.37
N PHE A 47 -20.65 -13.73 -33.66
CA PHE A 47 -20.93 -14.75 -32.65
C PHE A 47 -19.66 -15.17 -31.89
N TYR A 48 -18.57 -15.50 -32.61
CA TYR A 48 -17.32 -15.93 -31.99
C TYR A 48 -16.60 -14.80 -31.25
N ALA A 49 -16.73 -13.56 -31.72
CA ALA A 49 -16.15 -12.40 -31.06
C ALA A 49 -16.91 -12.07 -29.76
N LYS A 50 -18.25 -12.15 -29.78
CA LYS A 50 -19.08 -12.01 -28.57
C LYS A 50 -18.82 -13.11 -27.55
N GLU A 51 -18.60 -14.34 -28.00
CA GLU A 51 -18.24 -15.45 -27.12
C GLU A 51 -16.89 -15.22 -26.42
N ALA A 52 -15.90 -14.68 -27.13
CA ALA A 52 -14.60 -14.32 -26.55
C ALA A 52 -14.72 -13.19 -25.51
N LEU A 53 -15.53 -12.15 -25.78
CA LEU A 53 -15.83 -11.12 -24.78
C LEU A 53 -16.50 -11.70 -23.53
N ARG A 54 -17.47 -12.61 -23.72
CA ARG A 54 -18.17 -13.27 -22.61
C ARG A 54 -17.23 -14.11 -21.75
N GLU A 55 -16.28 -14.80 -22.38
CA GLU A 55 -15.24 -15.56 -21.67
C GLU A 55 -14.31 -14.64 -20.87
N ALA A 56 -13.95 -13.48 -21.43
CA ALA A 56 -13.17 -12.47 -20.71
C ALA A 56 -13.95 -11.86 -19.54
N ASP A 57 -15.23 -11.54 -19.72
CA ASP A 57 -16.08 -11.02 -18.65
C ASP A 57 -16.20 -12.02 -17.47
N ILE A 58 -16.08 -13.33 -17.72
CA ILE A 58 -16.05 -14.35 -16.68
C ILE A 58 -14.70 -14.32 -15.96
N LYS A 59 -13.58 -14.30 -16.70
CA LYS A 59 -12.24 -14.21 -16.10
C LYS A 59 -12.07 -12.97 -15.23
N ILE A 60 -12.52 -11.81 -15.72
CA ILE A 60 -12.48 -10.53 -14.97
C ILE A 60 -13.30 -10.64 -13.67
N LYS A 61 -14.42 -11.36 -13.69
CA LYS A 61 -15.24 -11.58 -12.49
C LYS A 61 -14.59 -12.54 -11.50
N GLU A 62 -13.95 -13.59 -11.99
CA GLU A 62 -13.27 -14.58 -11.16
C GLU A 62 -11.99 -14.03 -10.52
N SER A 63 -11.34 -13.05 -11.14
CA SER A 63 -10.18 -12.36 -10.59
C SER A 63 -10.51 -11.18 -9.69
N TYR A 64 -11.78 -10.74 -9.66
CA TYR A 64 -12.20 -9.56 -8.91
C TYR A 64 -12.65 -9.97 -7.51
N GLU A 65 -11.95 -9.47 -6.50
CA GLU A 65 -12.35 -9.59 -5.11
C GLU A 65 -13.18 -8.35 -4.69
N PRO A 66 -14.46 -8.52 -4.36
CA PRO A 66 -15.32 -7.41 -3.97
C PRO A 66 -14.96 -6.86 -2.59
N ASN A 67 -14.78 -5.54 -2.52
CA ASN A 67 -14.78 -4.82 -1.27
C ASN A 67 -16.21 -4.40 -0.89
N TRP A 68 -16.82 -5.12 0.04
CA TRP A 68 -18.23 -4.94 0.41
C TRP A 68 -18.51 -3.68 1.24
N ASP A 69 -17.48 -3.07 1.82
CA ASP A 69 -17.60 -1.85 2.64
C ASP A 69 -17.83 -0.60 1.78
N GLU A 70 -17.31 -0.62 0.57
CA GLU A 70 -17.39 0.47 -0.40
C GLU A 70 -18.52 0.25 -1.41
N ILE A 71 -18.94 1.34 -2.06
CA ILE A 71 -19.92 1.25 -3.16
C ILE A 71 -19.33 0.37 -4.26
N LEU A 72 -19.94 -0.80 -4.50
CA LEU A 72 -19.43 -1.73 -5.49
C LEU A 72 -19.49 -1.13 -6.89
N PRO A 73 -18.48 -1.42 -7.73
CA PRO A 73 -18.49 -0.94 -9.10
C PRO A 73 -19.64 -1.60 -9.88
N LEU A 74 -20.39 -0.76 -10.61
CA LEU A 74 -21.52 -1.16 -11.47
C LEU A 74 -21.08 -2.00 -12.68
N TYR A 75 -19.81 -1.88 -13.06
CA TYR A 75 -19.14 -2.68 -14.06
C TYR A 75 -17.71 -2.96 -13.61
N LEU A 76 -17.22 -4.16 -13.90
CA LEU A 76 -15.84 -4.51 -13.63
C LEU A 76 -14.98 -4.04 -14.81
N ASP A 77 -13.85 -3.43 -14.47
CA ASP A 77 -12.82 -3.02 -15.40
C ASP A 77 -11.60 -3.94 -15.24
N THR A 78 -10.72 -3.89 -16.24
CA THR A 78 -9.41 -4.50 -16.12
C THR A 78 -8.44 -3.52 -15.44
N ASP A 79 -7.47 -4.09 -14.75
CA ASP A 79 -6.23 -3.47 -14.31
C ASP A 79 -5.04 -4.05 -15.12
N GLU A 80 -3.81 -3.55 -14.88
CA GLU A 80 -2.62 -3.96 -15.64
C GLU A 80 -2.43 -5.51 -15.63
N SER A 81 -2.78 -6.19 -14.54
CA SER A 81 -2.62 -7.64 -14.39
C SER A 81 -3.72 -8.42 -15.11
N THR A 82 -4.98 -8.10 -14.81
CA THR A 82 -6.16 -8.78 -15.36
C THR A 82 -6.33 -8.51 -16.84
N ALA A 83 -5.94 -7.32 -17.34
CA ALA A 83 -5.89 -7.00 -18.75
C ALA A 83 -5.01 -8.01 -19.50
N GLN A 84 -3.79 -8.26 -19.01
CA GLN A 84 -2.84 -9.21 -19.63
C GLN A 84 -3.43 -10.62 -19.75
N GLN A 85 -4.20 -11.08 -18.76
CA GLN A 85 -4.83 -12.39 -18.76
C GLN A 85 -5.93 -12.54 -19.82
N VAL A 86 -6.60 -11.43 -20.20
CA VAL A 86 -7.68 -11.44 -21.19
C VAL A 86 -7.24 -11.02 -22.60
N TYR A 87 -6.00 -10.56 -22.78
CA TYR A 87 -5.46 -10.15 -24.10
C TYR A 87 -5.70 -11.18 -25.21
N PRO A 88 -5.45 -12.50 -25.04
CA PRO A 88 -5.71 -13.47 -26.11
C PRO A 88 -7.17 -13.52 -26.56
N LEU A 89 -8.10 -13.36 -25.62
CA LEU A 89 -9.54 -13.31 -25.90
C LEU A 89 -9.90 -12.02 -26.63
N MET A 90 -9.30 -10.90 -26.25
CA MET A 90 -9.51 -9.61 -26.91
C MET A 90 -8.96 -9.61 -28.33
N GLU A 91 -7.77 -10.15 -28.55
CA GLU A 91 -7.18 -10.32 -29.89
C GLU A 91 -8.03 -11.21 -30.79
N ARG A 92 -8.57 -12.30 -30.25
CA ARG A 92 -9.53 -13.15 -30.96
C ARG A 92 -10.80 -12.36 -31.33
N ALA A 93 -11.34 -11.55 -30.42
CA ALA A 93 -12.51 -10.71 -30.70
C ALA A 93 -12.21 -9.70 -31.81
N ILE A 94 -11.09 -8.98 -31.72
CA ILE A 94 -10.63 -7.99 -32.71
C ILE A 94 -10.43 -8.64 -34.08
N GLU A 95 -9.73 -9.78 -34.14
CA GLU A 95 -9.45 -10.47 -35.41
C GLU A 95 -10.74 -10.93 -36.10
N LYS A 96 -11.66 -11.55 -35.35
CA LYS A 96 -12.92 -12.06 -35.91
C LYS A 96 -13.81 -10.92 -36.38
N SER A 97 -13.91 -9.84 -35.62
CA SER A 97 -14.72 -8.68 -35.99
C SER A 97 -14.11 -7.88 -37.14
N SER A 98 -12.79 -7.66 -37.15
CA SER A 98 -12.09 -6.99 -38.24
C SER A 98 -12.24 -7.75 -39.57
N LYS A 99 -12.15 -9.09 -39.55
CA LYS A 99 -12.42 -9.93 -40.73
C LYS A 99 -13.85 -9.74 -41.26
N VAL A 100 -14.83 -9.51 -40.41
CA VAL A 100 -16.21 -9.24 -40.83
C VAL A 100 -16.31 -7.86 -41.47
N VAL A 101 -15.75 -6.84 -40.84
CA VAL A 101 -15.71 -5.48 -41.35
C VAL A 101 -15.05 -5.46 -42.73
N ASP A 102 -13.90 -6.10 -42.91
CA ASP A 102 -13.16 -6.11 -44.18
C ASP A 102 -13.89 -6.88 -45.29
N LYS A 103 -14.37 -8.08 -44.99
CA LYS A 103 -14.86 -9.01 -46.04
C LYS A 103 -16.36 -8.93 -46.28
N HIS A 104 -17.13 -8.37 -45.36
CA HIS A 104 -18.59 -8.39 -45.41
C HIS A 104 -19.25 -7.00 -45.39
N THR A 105 -18.47 -5.91 -45.38
CA THR A 105 -19.02 -4.56 -45.63
C THR A 105 -19.43 -4.41 -47.10
N ILE A 106 -20.72 -4.16 -47.35
CA ILE A 106 -21.24 -4.00 -48.72
C ILE A 106 -21.09 -2.54 -49.18
N ASN A 107 -20.10 -2.29 -50.03
CA ASN A 107 -19.78 -0.98 -50.60
C ASN A 107 -20.35 -0.81 -52.02
N ALA A 108 -21.66 -1.04 -52.17
CA ALA A 108 -22.33 -0.82 -53.46
C ALA A 108 -22.45 0.69 -53.78
N SER A 109 -22.05 1.09 -55.00
CA SER A 109 -22.21 2.46 -55.52
C SER A 109 -23.66 2.92 -55.45
N LYS A 110 -23.92 4.22 -55.23
CA LYS A 110 -25.27 4.81 -55.16
C LYS A 110 -26.17 4.40 -56.34
N ARG A 111 -25.63 4.26 -57.56
CA ARG A 111 -26.36 3.81 -58.76
C ARG A 111 -26.77 2.33 -58.73
N ARG A 112 -26.06 1.51 -57.94
CA ARG A 112 -26.28 0.06 -57.81
C ARG A 112 -27.01 -0.32 -56.52
N ARG A 113 -27.21 0.63 -55.59
CA ARG A 113 -27.97 0.41 -54.36
C ARG A 113 -29.45 0.24 -54.70
N LYS A 114 -30.03 -0.87 -54.28
CA LYS A 114 -31.46 -1.15 -54.41
C LYS A 114 -32.17 -0.69 -53.16
N TYR A 115 -33.26 0.05 -53.34
CA TYR A 115 -34.14 0.41 -52.23
C TYR A 115 -34.93 -0.84 -51.81
N PHE A 116 -34.71 -1.29 -50.58
CA PHE A 116 -35.48 -2.36 -49.95
C PHE A 116 -35.97 -1.87 -48.60
N LYS A 117 -37.24 -2.16 -48.27
CA LYS A 117 -37.81 -1.85 -46.95
C LYS A 117 -37.10 -2.65 -45.83
N ARG A 118 -36.71 -3.89 -46.14
CA ARG A 118 -35.82 -4.81 -45.38
C ARG A 118 -35.27 -5.89 -46.35
N PRO A 119 -34.08 -6.48 -46.12
CA PRO A 119 -33.08 -6.21 -45.07
C PRO A 119 -32.09 -5.13 -45.47
N GLU A 120 -31.44 -4.46 -44.51
CA GLU A 120 -30.32 -3.51 -44.68
C GLU A 120 -29.09 -4.16 -45.36
N LEU A 121 -28.15 -3.33 -45.84
CA LEU A 121 -26.97 -3.79 -46.58
C LEU A 121 -26.20 -4.87 -45.79
N ASN A 122 -25.69 -4.52 -44.61
CA ASN A 122 -25.23 -5.48 -43.62
C ASN A 122 -25.48 -4.87 -42.23
N LYS A 123 -26.27 -5.54 -41.41
CA LYS A 123 -26.76 -5.03 -40.12
C LYS A 123 -25.88 -5.40 -38.92
N TRP A 124 -24.75 -6.05 -39.16
CA TRP A 124 -23.83 -6.50 -38.11
C TRP A 124 -22.51 -5.73 -38.13
N ILE A 125 -22.34 -4.76 -39.04
CA ILE A 125 -21.05 -4.06 -39.19
C ILE A 125 -20.78 -3.16 -37.98
N ASP A 126 -21.77 -2.37 -37.60
CA ASP A 126 -21.79 -1.57 -36.39
C ASP A 126 -21.61 -2.43 -35.13
N ASP A 127 -22.31 -3.55 -35.03
CA ASP A 127 -22.14 -4.51 -33.92
C ASP A 127 -20.70 -5.06 -33.83
N ASN A 128 -20.02 -5.28 -34.97
CA ASN A 128 -18.62 -5.74 -34.96
C ASN A 128 -17.65 -4.63 -34.58
N TYR A 129 -17.85 -3.39 -35.05
CA TYR A 129 -17.07 -2.25 -34.54
C TYR A 129 -17.26 -2.08 -33.03
N MET A 130 -18.47 -2.33 -32.52
CA MET A 130 -18.74 -2.29 -31.08
C MET A 130 -17.87 -3.27 -30.31
N VAL A 131 -17.79 -4.51 -30.80
CA VAL A 131 -16.94 -5.55 -30.20
C VAL A 131 -15.46 -5.17 -30.26
N ILE A 132 -14.98 -4.58 -31.37
CA ILE A 132 -13.59 -4.13 -31.48
C ILE A 132 -13.30 -3.01 -30.46
N GLY A 133 -14.19 -2.02 -30.32
CA GLY A 133 -14.05 -0.93 -29.35
C GLY A 133 -13.96 -1.45 -27.91
N LYS A 134 -14.89 -2.36 -27.52
CA LYS A 134 -14.86 -3.01 -26.21
C LYS A 134 -13.58 -3.84 -25.99
N ALA A 135 -13.13 -4.55 -27.02
CA ALA A 135 -11.92 -5.35 -26.91
C ALA A 135 -10.68 -4.49 -26.68
N TYR A 136 -10.55 -3.34 -27.35
CA TYR A 136 -9.47 -2.40 -27.06
C TYR A 136 -9.60 -1.76 -25.68
N TYR A 137 -10.82 -1.51 -25.20
CA TYR A 137 -11.06 -1.01 -23.84
C TYR A 137 -10.53 -1.99 -22.77
N TYR A 138 -10.88 -3.28 -22.86
CA TYR A 138 -10.37 -4.31 -21.94
C TYR A 138 -8.88 -4.64 -22.15
N LYS A 139 -8.27 -4.14 -23.23
CA LYS A 139 -6.82 -4.17 -23.42
C LYS A 139 -6.11 -2.93 -22.86
N GLU A 140 -6.87 -1.97 -22.31
CA GLU A 140 -6.40 -0.64 -21.88
C GLU A 140 -5.81 0.22 -23.00
N ASP A 141 -6.03 -0.15 -24.28
CA ASP A 141 -5.72 0.68 -25.43
C ASP A 141 -6.86 1.69 -25.67
N TYR A 142 -7.03 2.60 -24.69
CA TYR A 142 -8.12 3.56 -24.66
C TYR A 142 -8.13 4.48 -25.89
N ALA A 143 -6.96 4.83 -26.44
CA ALA A 143 -6.85 5.65 -27.64
C ALA A 143 -7.49 4.98 -28.87
N LYS A 144 -7.20 3.70 -29.13
CA LYS A 144 -7.87 2.97 -30.23
C LYS A 144 -9.34 2.73 -29.95
N SER A 145 -9.69 2.45 -28.71
CA SER A 145 -11.09 2.29 -28.30
C SER A 145 -11.89 3.56 -28.58
N GLU A 146 -11.35 4.72 -28.19
CA GLU A 146 -11.94 6.05 -28.43
C GLU A 146 -12.13 6.31 -29.93
N GLU A 147 -11.11 6.05 -30.76
CA GLU A 147 -11.20 6.24 -32.23
C GLU A 147 -12.39 5.46 -32.81
N ILE A 148 -12.59 4.21 -32.38
CA ILE A 148 -13.65 3.34 -32.86
C ILE A 148 -15.03 3.85 -32.44
N PHE A 149 -15.20 4.24 -31.17
CA PHE A 149 -16.49 4.75 -30.70
C PHE A 149 -16.81 6.15 -31.28
N LEU A 150 -15.79 6.98 -31.51
CA LEU A 150 -15.95 8.23 -32.27
C LEU A 150 -16.36 7.95 -33.72
N TYR A 151 -15.79 6.94 -34.37
CA TYR A 151 -16.20 6.52 -35.70
C TYR A 151 -17.66 6.03 -35.71
N LEU A 152 -18.06 5.19 -34.75
CA LEU A 152 -19.43 4.67 -34.63
C LEU A 152 -20.46 5.78 -34.43
N SER A 153 -20.22 6.68 -33.47
CA SER A 153 -21.14 7.79 -33.16
C SER A 153 -21.36 8.74 -34.35
N ARG A 154 -20.37 8.87 -35.25
CA ARG A 154 -20.42 9.73 -36.45
C ARG A 154 -21.03 9.03 -37.66
N THR A 155 -20.82 7.72 -37.81
CA THR A 155 -21.18 6.97 -39.03
C THR A 155 -22.54 6.31 -38.96
N VAL A 156 -22.96 5.85 -37.77
CA VAL A 156 -24.23 5.15 -37.56
C VAL A 156 -25.23 6.11 -36.90
N LYS A 157 -26.31 6.43 -37.62
CA LYS A 157 -27.32 7.42 -37.18
C LYS A 157 -28.57 6.74 -36.58
N SER A 158 -28.37 5.77 -35.69
CA SER A 158 -29.44 5.18 -34.89
C SER A 158 -29.31 5.64 -33.44
N HIS A 159 -30.44 5.78 -32.73
CA HIS A 159 -30.44 6.14 -31.31
C HIS A 159 -29.59 5.14 -30.51
N ASP A 160 -29.80 3.84 -30.69
CA ASP A 160 -29.00 2.78 -30.06
C ASP A 160 -27.49 2.95 -30.27
N ALA A 161 -27.02 3.04 -31.51
CA ALA A 161 -25.59 3.07 -31.79
C ALA A 161 -24.92 4.34 -31.28
N GLN A 162 -25.63 5.48 -31.33
CA GLN A 162 -25.10 6.76 -30.83
C GLN A 162 -25.07 6.80 -29.31
N ALA A 163 -26.16 6.43 -28.64
CA ALA A 163 -26.22 6.35 -27.18
C ALA A 163 -25.14 5.39 -26.65
N TRP A 164 -25.05 4.20 -27.26
CA TRP A 164 -24.06 3.20 -26.87
C TRP A 164 -22.63 3.73 -27.06
N ALA A 165 -22.29 4.27 -28.23
CA ALA A 165 -20.95 4.80 -28.49
C ALA A 165 -20.59 5.95 -27.53
N TYR A 166 -21.51 6.88 -27.27
CA TYR A 166 -21.28 7.97 -26.33
C TYR A 166 -21.13 7.49 -24.88
N SER A 167 -21.89 6.48 -24.45
CA SER A 167 -21.74 5.89 -23.12
C SER A 167 -20.38 5.19 -22.94
N TRP A 168 -19.86 4.49 -23.96
CA TRP A 168 -18.52 3.90 -23.91
C TRP A 168 -17.41 4.95 -23.94
N LEU A 169 -17.56 6.02 -24.73
CA LEU A 169 -16.65 7.16 -24.65
C LEU A 169 -16.65 7.79 -23.25
N GLY A 170 -17.82 7.90 -22.62
CA GLY A 170 -17.92 8.37 -21.23
C GLY A 170 -17.15 7.48 -20.27
N ARG A 171 -17.30 6.16 -20.40
CA ARG A 171 -16.55 5.17 -19.60
C ARG A 171 -15.04 5.27 -19.82
N ILE A 172 -14.58 5.47 -21.06
CA ILE A 172 -13.16 5.71 -21.38
C ILE A 172 -12.65 6.97 -20.66
N TYR A 173 -13.34 8.09 -20.79
CA TYR A 173 -12.91 9.34 -20.16
C TYR A 173 -12.95 9.27 -18.63
N LEU A 174 -13.90 8.55 -18.04
CA LEU A 174 -13.91 8.28 -16.60
C LEU A 174 -12.66 7.52 -16.16
N LYS A 175 -12.22 6.51 -16.92
CA LYS A 175 -10.98 5.77 -16.62
C LYS A 175 -9.72 6.57 -16.79
N GLN A 176 -9.72 7.56 -17.67
CA GLN A 176 -8.58 8.45 -17.86
C GLN A 176 -8.57 9.64 -16.87
N GLY A 177 -9.51 9.70 -15.92
CA GLY A 177 -9.67 10.84 -15.01
C GLY A 177 -10.18 12.12 -15.68
N GLU A 178 -10.61 12.06 -16.95
CA GLU A 178 -11.02 13.23 -17.74
C GLU A 178 -12.51 13.59 -17.52
N LEU A 179 -12.86 13.96 -16.29
CA LEU A 179 -14.24 14.18 -15.84
C LEU A 179 -15.02 15.19 -16.71
N VAL A 180 -14.38 16.26 -17.19
CA VAL A 180 -15.02 17.26 -18.05
C VAL A 180 -15.41 16.68 -19.42
N LYS A 181 -14.56 15.84 -20.01
CA LYS A 181 -14.89 15.18 -21.29
C LYS A 181 -15.98 14.13 -21.07
N ALA A 182 -15.91 13.37 -19.97
CA ALA A 182 -16.93 12.41 -19.57
C ALA A 182 -18.31 13.07 -19.45
N LYS A 183 -18.43 14.16 -18.69
CA LYS A 183 -19.69 14.92 -18.55
C LYS A 183 -20.28 15.33 -19.90
N ASN A 184 -19.46 15.91 -20.77
CA ASN A 184 -19.91 16.43 -22.06
C ASN A 184 -20.34 15.33 -23.03
N ILE A 185 -19.67 14.16 -23.01
CA ILE A 185 -20.02 13.04 -23.90
C ILE A 185 -21.23 12.29 -23.37
N LEU A 186 -21.36 12.14 -22.05
CA LEU A 186 -22.49 11.50 -21.41
C LEU A 186 -23.78 12.31 -21.58
N ALA A 187 -23.72 13.63 -21.47
CA ALA A 187 -24.86 14.50 -21.81
C ALA A 187 -25.34 14.29 -23.26
N LYS A 188 -24.45 13.91 -24.20
CA LYS A 188 -24.87 13.52 -25.55
C LYS A 188 -25.55 12.15 -25.56
N ALA A 189 -25.08 11.18 -24.79
CA ALA A 189 -25.72 9.87 -24.66
C ALA A 189 -27.17 10.01 -24.15
N GLU A 190 -27.40 10.84 -23.14
CA GLU A 190 -28.71 11.05 -22.49
C GLU A 190 -29.79 11.60 -23.43
N ASN A 191 -29.39 12.35 -24.46
CA ASN A 191 -30.32 12.89 -25.47
C ASN A 191 -31.01 11.79 -26.29
N TYR A 192 -30.49 10.57 -26.28
CA TYR A 192 -31.03 9.44 -27.03
C TYR A 192 -31.84 8.51 -26.12
N ARG A 193 -33.10 8.86 -25.83
CA ARG A 193 -33.95 8.12 -24.88
C ARG A 193 -34.62 6.85 -25.41
N ASN A 194 -34.81 6.73 -26.73
CA ASN A 194 -35.44 5.56 -27.34
C ASN A 194 -34.38 4.55 -27.79
N THR A 195 -33.85 3.81 -26.83
CA THR A 195 -32.79 2.82 -27.06
C THR A 195 -33.26 1.41 -26.68
N SER A 196 -32.56 0.37 -27.15
CA SER A 196 -32.75 -0.96 -26.59
C SER A 196 -32.37 -1.03 -25.10
N GLU A 197 -32.94 -2.02 -24.41
CA GLU A 197 -32.75 -2.24 -22.96
C GLU A 197 -31.27 -2.34 -22.58
N GLU A 198 -30.47 -3.10 -23.36
CA GLU A 198 -29.03 -3.26 -23.12
C GLU A 198 -28.32 -1.90 -23.12
N VAL A 199 -28.68 -1.01 -24.06
CA VAL A 199 -28.05 0.33 -24.22
C VAL A 199 -28.44 1.23 -23.06
N GLY A 200 -29.73 1.19 -22.68
CA GLY A 200 -30.26 2.00 -21.59
C GLY A 200 -29.58 1.64 -20.27
N ILE A 201 -29.48 0.35 -19.96
CA ILE A 201 -28.80 -0.15 -18.75
C ILE A 201 -27.34 0.30 -18.73
N HIS A 202 -26.59 0.08 -19.82
CA HIS A 202 -25.19 0.49 -19.87
C HIS A 202 -25.03 2.01 -19.70
N THR A 203 -25.87 2.81 -20.37
CA THR A 203 -25.80 4.27 -20.29
C THR A 203 -26.10 4.75 -18.87
N GLY A 204 -27.15 4.22 -18.24
CA GLY A 204 -27.50 4.57 -16.87
C GLY A 204 -26.44 4.12 -15.86
N TYR A 205 -25.78 2.98 -16.05
CA TYR A 205 -24.65 2.57 -15.21
C TYR A 205 -23.44 3.50 -15.32
N VAL A 206 -23.08 3.92 -16.53
CA VAL A 206 -21.96 4.86 -16.71
C VAL A 206 -22.31 6.25 -16.14
N MET A 207 -23.56 6.69 -16.26
CA MET A 207 -24.04 7.91 -15.62
C MET A 207 -24.01 7.81 -14.10
N ALA A 208 -24.52 6.71 -13.54
CA ALA A 208 -24.48 6.47 -12.10
C ALA A 208 -23.04 6.46 -11.58
N HIS A 209 -22.12 5.78 -12.29
CA HIS A 209 -20.71 5.80 -11.93
C HIS A 209 -20.09 7.21 -11.99
N TYR A 210 -20.39 8.01 -13.03
CA TYR A 210 -19.95 9.41 -13.10
C TYR A 210 -20.45 10.23 -11.91
N HIS A 211 -21.66 9.95 -11.40
CA HIS A 211 -22.19 10.65 -10.23
C HIS A 211 -21.59 10.15 -8.92
N ILE A 212 -21.25 8.85 -8.81
CA ILE A 212 -20.50 8.28 -7.68
C ILE A 212 -19.14 8.95 -7.53
N THR A 213 -18.40 9.13 -8.63
CA THR A 213 -17.09 9.81 -8.61
C THR A 213 -17.17 11.31 -8.33
N GLN A 214 -18.38 11.85 -8.18
CA GLN A 214 -18.65 13.25 -7.80
C GLN A 214 -19.39 13.32 -6.47
N GLU A 215 -19.50 12.20 -5.74
CA GLU A 215 -20.23 12.06 -4.47
C GLU A 215 -21.71 12.51 -4.56
N ASN A 216 -22.26 12.55 -5.76
CA ASN A 216 -23.66 12.91 -5.99
C ASN A 216 -24.52 11.65 -5.99
N TYR A 217 -24.69 11.07 -4.80
CA TYR A 217 -25.37 9.79 -4.63
C TYR A 217 -26.85 9.83 -5.05
N GLU A 218 -27.54 10.96 -4.88
CA GLU A 218 -28.95 11.11 -5.30
C GLU A 218 -29.11 10.98 -6.82
N ALA A 219 -28.28 11.67 -7.60
CA ALA A 219 -28.30 11.55 -9.05
C ALA A 219 -27.88 10.14 -9.52
N SER A 220 -26.90 9.54 -8.83
CA SER A 220 -26.48 8.16 -9.11
C SER A 220 -27.64 7.17 -8.90
N ALA A 221 -28.29 7.22 -7.74
CA ALA A 221 -29.42 6.36 -7.39
C ALA A 221 -30.56 6.49 -8.41
N ARG A 222 -30.86 7.70 -8.88
CA ARG A 222 -31.87 7.94 -9.92
C ARG A 222 -31.57 7.19 -11.22
N HIS A 223 -30.36 7.35 -11.76
CA HIS A 223 -29.94 6.66 -12.98
C HIS A 223 -29.87 5.14 -12.81
N LEU A 224 -29.49 4.69 -11.61
CA LEU A 224 -29.43 3.26 -11.29
C LEU A 224 -30.83 2.65 -11.20
N MET A 225 -31.80 3.31 -10.58
CA MET A 225 -33.20 2.88 -10.54
C MET A 225 -33.79 2.75 -11.96
N GLU A 226 -33.61 3.77 -12.80
CA GLU A 226 -34.03 3.74 -14.20
C GLU A 226 -33.40 2.56 -14.97
N SER A 227 -32.15 2.22 -14.65
CA SER A 227 -31.46 1.07 -15.24
C SER A 227 -32.02 -0.26 -14.74
N ILE A 228 -32.31 -0.39 -13.44
CA ILE A 228 -32.88 -1.60 -12.82
C ILE A 228 -34.26 -1.93 -13.39
N ASP A 229 -35.05 -0.92 -13.74
CA ASP A 229 -36.37 -1.10 -14.37
C ASP A 229 -36.29 -1.73 -15.77
N LEU A 230 -35.20 -1.49 -16.50
CA LEU A 230 -34.95 -2.09 -17.82
C LEU A 230 -34.48 -3.55 -17.74
N ILE A 231 -34.00 -4.01 -16.58
CA ILE A 231 -33.49 -5.37 -16.40
C ILE A 231 -34.66 -6.36 -16.31
N LYS A 232 -34.76 -7.28 -17.27
CA LYS A 232 -35.84 -8.29 -17.31
C LYS A 232 -35.66 -9.45 -16.35
N LYS A 233 -34.43 -9.95 -16.19
CA LYS A 233 -34.16 -11.13 -15.37
C LYS A 233 -33.97 -10.70 -13.93
N LYS A 234 -34.79 -11.23 -13.01
CA LYS A 234 -34.71 -10.91 -11.58
C LYS A 234 -33.30 -11.13 -11.00
N LYS A 235 -32.61 -12.21 -11.40
CA LYS A 235 -31.23 -12.49 -10.95
C LYS A 235 -30.24 -11.39 -11.32
N ASP A 236 -30.40 -10.76 -12.48
CA ASP A 236 -29.50 -9.71 -12.97
C ASP A 236 -29.77 -8.36 -12.27
N LYS A 237 -30.87 -8.23 -11.51
CA LYS A 237 -31.19 -7.04 -10.70
C LYS A 237 -30.48 -7.00 -9.35
N ALA A 238 -30.00 -8.15 -8.84
CA ALA A 238 -29.51 -8.22 -7.47
C ALA A 238 -28.29 -7.33 -7.21
N ARG A 239 -27.24 -7.42 -8.05
CA ARG A 239 -26.04 -6.58 -7.91
C ARG A 239 -26.34 -5.07 -8.00
N PRO A 240 -27.07 -4.55 -9.01
CA PRO A 240 -27.38 -3.12 -9.04
C PRO A 240 -28.32 -2.69 -7.91
N MET A 241 -29.21 -3.55 -7.41
CA MET A 241 -30.01 -3.25 -6.22
C MET A 241 -29.14 -3.20 -4.94
N PHE A 242 -28.14 -4.06 -4.83
CA PHE A 242 -27.15 -3.99 -3.75
C PHE A 242 -26.41 -2.65 -3.78
N VAL A 243 -25.95 -2.22 -4.96
CA VAL A 243 -25.32 -0.90 -5.14
C VAL A 243 -26.29 0.23 -4.83
N LEU A 244 -27.58 0.11 -5.20
CA LEU A 244 -28.60 1.09 -4.84
C LEU A 244 -28.76 1.22 -3.32
N ALA A 245 -28.76 0.10 -2.59
CA ALA A 245 -28.80 0.09 -1.14
C ALA A 245 -27.57 0.76 -0.51
N GLN A 246 -26.38 0.51 -1.06
CA GLN A 246 -25.15 1.21 -0.65
C GLN A 246 -25.25 2.72 -0.90
N LEU A 247 -25.80 3.15 -2.04
CA LEU A 247 -26.04 4.58 -2.32
C LEU A 247 -27.06 5.19 -1.35
N GLN A 248 -28.13 4.47 -1.02
CA GLN A 248 -29.14 4.92 -0.04
C GLN A 248 -28.52 5.10 1.34
N ARG A 249 -27.66 4.16 1.77
CA ARG A 249 -26.89 4.28 3.02
C ARG A 249 -26.00 5.53 3.01
N GLN A 250 -25.28 5.78 1.92
CA GLN A 250 -24.42 6.97 1.80
C GLN A 250 -25.22 8.28 1.79
N MET A 251 -26.50 8.25 1.43
CA MET A 251 -27.42 9.40 1.55
C MET A 251 -28.00 9.57 2.97
N GLY A 252 -27.72 8.65 3.89
CA GLY A 252 -28.31 8.61 5.23
C GLY A 252 -29.74 8.09 5.28
N ASP A 253 -30.25 7.49 4.19
CA ASP A 253 -31.59 6.89 4.12
C ASP A 253 -31.52 5.41 4.55
N SER A 254 -31.33 5.19 5.85
CA SER A 254 -31.14 3.86 6.43
C SER A 254 -32.37 2.96 6.24
N GLU A 255 -33.59 3.51 6.30
CA GLU A 255 -34.83 2.74 6.12
C GLU A 255 -34.91 2.15 4.69
N ALA A 256 -34.71 2.99 3.67
CA ALA A 256 -34.73 2.54 2.28
C ALA A 256 -33.58 1.58 1.95
N ALA A 257 -32.40 1.82 2.53
CA ALA A 257 -31.24 0.94 2.37
C ALA A 257 -31.47 -0.45 2.98
N ILE A 258 -31.98 -0.52 4.21
CA ILE A 258 -32.33 -1.78 4.90
C ILE A 258 -33.38 -2.56 4.10
N GLU A 259 -34.43 -1.90 3.62
CA GLU A 259 -35.45 -2.54 2.79
C GLU A 259 -34.82 -3.13 1.52
N THR A 260 -34.01 -2.34 0.82
CA THR A 260 -33.39 -2.76 -0.45
C THR A 260 -32.39 -3.91 -0.25
N PHE A 261 -31.57 -3.88 0.80
CA PHE A 261 -30.69 -5.00 1.16
C PHE A 261 -31.49 -6.26 1.48
N SER A 262 -32.58 -6.13 2.26
CA SER A 262 -33.47 -7.25 2.56
C SER A 262 -34.12 -7.84 1.30
N GLU A 263 -34.48 -7.01 0.32
CA GLU A 263 -34.97 -7.48 -0.98
C GLU A 263 -33.92 -8.27 -1.75
N VAL A 264 -32.65 -7.84 -1.72
CA VAL A 264 -31.51 -8.52 -2.36
C VAL A 264 -31.27 -9.88 -1.71
N ALA A 265 -31.24 -9.95 -0.38
CA ALA A 265 -31.07 -11.20 0.37
C ALA A 265 -32.17 -12.24 0.06
N LYS A 266 -33.40 -11.79 -0.24
CA LYS A 266 -34.53 -12.66 -0.62
C LYS A 266 -34.47 -13.11 -2.09
N MET A 267 -33.49 -12.68 -2.88
CA MET A 267 -33.35 -13.10 -4.28
C MET A 267 -32.57 -14.41 -4.41
N ASN A 268 -32.82 -15.16 -5.50
CA ASN A 268 -32.05 -16.36 -5.81
C ASN A 268 -30.70 -15.97 -6.47
N VAL A 269 -29.71 -15.64 -5.63
CA VAL A 269 -28.39 -15.10 -6.02
C VAL A 269 -27.25 -16.03 -5.58
N ALA A 270 -26.00 -15.63 -5.85
CA ALA A 270 -24.84 -16.32 -5.28
C ALA A 270 -24.84 -16.14 -3.77
N TYR A 271 -24.43 -17.16 -3.03
CA TYR A 271 -24.53 -17.18 -1.57
C TYR A 271 -23.85 -15.99 -0.90
N GLU A 272 -22.64 -15.65 -1.36
CA GLU A 272 -21.87 -14.51 -0.85
C GLU A 272 -22.65 -13.19 -0.95
N LEU A 273 -23.37 -12.94 -2.05
CA LEU A 273 -24.19 -11.72 -2.19
C LEU A 273 -25.40 -11.71 -1.25
N GLU A 274 -26.01 -12.87 -1.00
CA GLU A 274 -27.07 -13.02 0.00
C GLU A 274 -26.53 -12.74 1.40
N PHE A 275 -25.42 -13.37 1.77
CA PHE A 275 -24.72 -13.17 3.03
C PHE A 275 -24.39 -11.70 3.26
N GLN A 276 -23.73 -11.08 2.29
CA GLN A 276 -23.33 -9.67 2.37
C GLN A 276 -24.53 -8.73 2.40
N ALA A 277 -25.64 -9.06 1.75
CA ALA A 277 -26.85 -8.25 1.87
C ALA A 277 -27.40 -8.25 3.30
N ASN A 278 -27.37 -9.40 4.01
CA ASN A 278 -27.77 -9.46 5.42
C ASN A 278 -26.79 -8.72 6.33
N ILE A 279 -25.48 -8.87 6.11
CA ILE A 279 -24.46 -8.13 6.89
C ILE A 279 -24.59 -6.63 6.67
N GLN A 280 -24.66 -6.16 5.42
CA GLN A 280 -24.78 -4.73 5.13
C GLN A 280 -26.12 -4.16 5.60
N GLN A 281 -27.20 -4.97 5.64
CA GLN A 281 -28.46 -4.59 6.28
C GLN A 281 -28.24 -4.29 7.77
N ALA A 282 -27.53 -5.17 8.50
CA ALA A 282 -27.21 -4.96 9.90
C ALA A 282 -26.30 -3.73 10.11
N MET A 283 -25.26 -3.58 9.28
CA MET A 283 -24.35 -2.44 9.30
C MET A 283 -25.00 -1.09 8.92
N THR A 284 -26.23 -1.11 8.41
CA THR A 284 -26.99 0.11 8.07
C THR A 284 -27.99 0.48 9.18
N TYR A 285 -28.13 -0.35 10.21
CA TYR A 285 -28.99 -0.07 11.34
C TYR A 285 -28.62 1.26 12.02
N ASP A 286 -29.63 2.09 12.25
CA ASP A 286 -29.56 3.28 13.10
C ASP A 286 -30.67 3.13 14.14
N ARG A 287 -30.32 3.27 15.42
CA ARG A 287 -31.27 3.18 16.54
C ARG A 287 -32.44 4.16 16.42
N LYS A 288 -32.27 5.30 15.74
CA LYS A 288 -33.35 6.27 15.49
C LYS A 288 -34.41 5.72 14.53
N GLY A 289 -34.04 4.77 13.66
CA GLY A 289 -34.88 4.21 12.62
C GLY A 289 -35.75 3.02 13.05
N GLY A 290 -35.52 2.43 14.23
CA GLY A 290 -36.31 1.29 14.68
C GLY A 290 -35.66 0.44 15.77
N SER A 291 -36.09 -0.82 15.87
CA SER A 291 -35.57 -1.80 16.82
C SER A 291 -34.59 -2.75 16.13
N SER A 292 -33.48 -3.05 16.81
CA SER A 292 -32.47 -4.04 16.42
C SER A 292 -32.92 -5.49 16.54
N GLU A 293 -34.02 -5.80 17.23
CA GLU A 293 -34.41 -7.17 17.62
C GLU A 293 -34.47 -8.12 16.41
N ALA A 294 -35.09 -7.68 15.31
CA ALA A 294 -35.18 -8.49 14.08
C ALA A 294 -33.83 -8.66 13.36
N ILE A 295 -32.92 -7.69 13.49
CA ILE A 295 -31.57 -7.75 12.90
C ILE A 295 -30.71 -8.69 13.72
N PHE A 296 -30.80 -8.59 15.05
CA PHE A 296 -30.10 -9.46 15.98
C PHE A 296 -30.52 -10.93 15.81
N GLU A 297 -31.83 -11.22 15.77
CA GLU A 297 -32.35 -12.58 15.52
C GLU A 297 -31.89 -13.14 14.16
N MET A 298 -31.79 -12.28 13.14
CA MET A 298 -31.25 -12.65 11.83
C MET A 298 -29.77 -13.02 11.92
N LEU A 299 -28.93 -12.23 12.62
CA LEU A 299 -27.50 -12.48 12.78
C LEU A 299 -27.22 -13.70 13.66
N GLU A 300 -27.93 -13.89 14.76
CA GLU A 300 -27.82 -15.09 15.59
C GLU A 300 -28.13 -16.35 14.79
N LYS A 301 -29.20 -16.32 14.00
CA LYS A 301 -29.51 -17.43 13.10
C LYS A 301 -28.39 -17.69 12.09
N MET A 302 -27.71 -16.64 11.61
CA MET A 302 -26.56 -16.80 10.72
C MET A 302 -25.38 -17.49 11.41
N LEU A 303 -25.17 -17.27 12.72
CA LEU A 303 -24.14 -17.99 13.49
C LEU A 303 -24.41 -19.51 13.54
N ASP A 304 -25.67 -19.93 13.59
CA ASP A 304 -26.05 -21.35 13.66
C ASP A 304 -26.00 -22.07 12.29
N GLU A 305 -25.95 -21.32 11.19
CA GLU A 305 -26.01 -21.86 9.84
C GLU A 305 -24.63 -22.34 9.36
N LYS A 306 -24.44 -23.66 9.18
CA LYS A 306 -23.16 -24.26 8.71
C LYS A 306 -22.55 -23.61 7.46
N LYS A 307 -23.36 -23.05 6.57
CA LYS A 307 -22.90 -22.33 5.36
C LYS A 307 -22.16 -21.02 5.68
N ASN A 308 -22.23 -20.52 6.91
CA ASN A 308 -21.53 -19.32 7.40
C ASN A 308 -20.23 -19.63 8.16
N GLU A 309 -19.81 -20.89 8.23
CA GLU A 309 -18.63 -21.29 9.00
C GLU A 309 -17.37 -20.49 8.63
N GLU A 310 -17.21 -20.14 7.34
CA GLU A 310 -16.10 -19.32 6.83
C GLU A 310 -16.29 -17.80 7.02
N PHE A 311 -17.45 -17.34 7.48
CA PHE A 311 -17.81 -15.92 7.60
C PHE A 311 -18.26 -15.52 9.01
N LEU A 312 -17.99 -16.35 10.03
CA LEU A 312 -18.43 -16.08 11.40
C LEU A 312 -17.82 -14.78 11.95
N ASP A 313 -16.59 -14.46 11.55
CA ASP A 313 -15.90 -13.20 11.86
C ASP A 313 -16.76 -11.97 11.52
N GLN A 314 -17.35 -11.94 10.33
CA GLN A 314 -18.20 -10.85 9.84
C GLN A 314 -19.56 -10.82 10.55
N VAL A 315 -20.13 -11.97 10.89
CA VAL A 315 -21.40 -12.03 11.64
C VAL A 315 -21.19 -11.49 13.06
N TYR A 316 -20.11 -11.88 13.73
CA TYR A 316 -19.75 -11.34 15.05
C TYR A 316 -19.45 -9.85 15.00
N TYR A 317 -18.74 -9.37 13.99
CA TYR A 317 -18.50 -7.94 13.81
C TYR A 317 -19.82 -7.16 13.61
N ALA A 318 -20.74 -7.68 12.80
CA ALA A 318 -22.05 -7.06 12.62
C ALA A 318 -22.89 -7.04 13.92
N LEU A 319 -22.82 -8.10 14.73
CA LEU A 319 -23.45 -8.13 16.06
C LEU A 319 -22.84 -7.07 16.98
N ALA A 320 -21.52 -6.92 16.95
CA ALA A 320 -20.83 -5.89 17.72
C ALA A 320 -21.30 -4.48 17.34
N GLU A 321 -21.33 -4.15 16.06
CA GLU A 321 -21.75 -2.83 15.58
C GLU A 321 -23.21 -2.52 15.96
N VAL A 322 -24.11 -3.50 15.84
CA VAL A 322 -25.50 -3.34 16.29
C VAL A 322 -25.58 -3.13 17.81
N ALA A 323 -24.79 -3.86 18.60
CA ALA A 323 -24.74 -3.70 20.05
C ALA A 323 -24.19 -2.32 20.46
N LEU A 324 -23.12 -1.86 19.81
CA LEU A 324 -22.52 -0.54 20.03
C LEU A 324 -23.51 0.60 19.71
N GLU A 325 -24.25 0.48 18.59
CA GLU A 325 -25.30 1.43 18.20
C GLU A 325 -26.44 1.49 19.25
N ASP A 326 -26.77 0.34 19.85
CA ASP A 326 -27.73 0.26 20.96
C ASP A 326 -27.17 0.72 22.31
N ARG A 327 -25.88 1.12 22.36
CA ARG A 327 -25.12 1.53 23.57
C ARG A 327 -24.88 0.39 24.56
N MET A 328 -24.71 -0.83 24.05
CA MET A 328 -24.34 -2.02 24.80
C MET A 328 -22.84 -2.29 24.58
N LYS A 329 -22.00 -1.46 25.22
CA LYS A 329 -20.53 -1.45 24.99
C LYS A 329 -19.87 -2.78 25.31
N ASN A 330 -20.23 -3.39 26.45
CA ASN A 330 -19.65 -4.66 26.90
C ASN A 330 -19.97 -5.81 25.94
N GLU A 331 -21.21 -5.88 25.49
CA GLU A 331 -21.64 -6.84 24.48
C GLU A 331 -20.95 -6.59 23.14
N GLY A 332 -20.76 -5.33 22.76
CA GLY A 332 -19.98 -4.92 21.59
C GLY A 332 -18.54 -5.44 21.63
N VAL A 333 -17.81 -5.19 22.72
CA VAL A 333 -16.44 -5.68 22.93
C VAL A 333 -16.40 -7.22 22.88
N TYR A 334 -17.31 -7.89 23.58
CA TYR A 334 -17.41 -9.35 23.56
C TYR A 334 -17.56 -9.90 22.14
N TYR A 335 -18.43 -9.31 21.32
CA TYR A 335 -18.61 -9.75 19.94
C TYR A 335 -17.41 -9.42 19.03
N LEU A 336 -16.71 -8.31 19.25
CA LEU A 336 -15.47 -7.99 18.52
C LEU A 336 -14.35 -8.99 18.84
N GLU A 337 -14.17 -9.35 20.11
CA GLU A 337 -13.21 -10.39 20.52
C GLU A 337 -13.55 -11.73 19.86
N ARG A 338 -14.83 -12.11 19.79
CA ARG A 338 -15.27 -13.29 19.05
C ARG A 338 -15.01 -13.18 17.56
N SER A 339 -15.15 -12.00 16.98
CA SER A 339 -14.84 -11.74 15.57
C SER A 339 -13.35 -11.97 15.29
N VAL A 340 -12.47 -11.44 16.14
CA VAL A 340 -11.01 -11.67 16.08
C VAL A 340 -10.71 -13.16 16.20
N PHE A 341 -11.27 -13.83 17.21
CA PHE A 341 -11.02 -15.25 17.48
C PHE A 341 -11.47 -16.19 16.37
N THR A 342 -12.56 -15.86 15.67
CA THR A 342 -13.11 -16.71 14.59
C THR A 342 -12.60 -16.37 13.20
N SER A 343 -11.79 -15.32 13.04
CA SER A 343 -11.25 -14.93 11.75
C SER A 343 -10.26 -15.97 11.22
N GLN A 344 -10.55 -16.51 10.04
CA GLN A 344 -9.70 -17.48 9.35
C GLN A 344 -9.34 -16.95 7.96
N GLY A 345 -8.13 -16.39 7.82
CA GLY A 345 -7.59 -15.94 6.53
C GLY A 345 -8.19 -14.64 5.98
N ASN A 346 -9.15 -14.01 6.66
CA ASN A 346 -9.73 -12.73 6.26
C ASN A 346 -9.01 -11.55 6.95
N SER A 347 -7.83 -11.18 6.42
CA SER A 347 -7.00 -10.11 7.00
C SER A 347 -7.76 -8.78 7.08
N ARG A 348 -8.58 -8.45 6.07
CA ARG A 348 -9.32 -7.18 6.06
C ARG A 348 -10.32 -7.10 7.22
N GLN A 349 -11.09 -8.15 7.45
CA GLN A 349 -12.05 -8.18 8.56
C GLN A 349 -11.35 -8.19 9.91
N LEU A 350 -10.26 -8.94 10.04
CA LEU A 350 -9.45 -8.98 11.26
C LEU A 350 -8.92 -7.58 11.62
N GLY A 351 -8.38 -6.85 10.64
CA GLY A 351 -7.92 -5.47 10.82
C GLY A 351 -9.02 -4.52 11.27
N LYS A 352 -10.26 -4.68 10.78
CA LYS A 352 -11.40 -3.86 11.26
C LYS A 352 -11.76 -4.17 12.70
N SER A 353 -11.82 -5.45 13.07
CA SER A 353 -12.18 -5.85 14.43
C SER A 353 -11.15 -5.33 15.44
N TYR A 354 -9.86 -5.41 15.11
CA TYR A 354 -8.79 -4.81 15.92
C TYR A 354 -8.89 -3.30 15.98
N LEU A 355 -9.06 -2.62 14.85
CA LEU A 355 -9.20 -1.17 14.83
C LEU A 355 -10.38 -0.71 15.70
N ARG A 356 -11.50 -1.43 15.63
CA ARG A 356 -12.69 -1.10 16.42
C ARG A 356 -12.48 -1.31 17.92
N LEU A 357 -11.78 -2.39 18.30
CA LEU A 357 -11.37 -2.61 19.70
C LEU A 357 -10.43 -1.51 20.17
N ALA A 358 -9.42 -1.16 19.36
CA ALA A 358 -8.47 -0.10 19.67
C ALA A 358 -9.17 1.24 19.92
N ASP A 359 -10.08 1.65 19.03
CA ASP A 359 -10.87 2.87 19.18
C ASP A 359 -11.71 2.85 20.48
N ILE A 360 -12.30 1.70 20.82
CA ILE A 360 -13.09 1.52 22.06
C ILE A 360 -12.22 1.68 23.32
N TYR A 361 -11.04 1.06 23.34
CA TYR A 361 -10.13 1.13 24.48
C TYR A 361 -9.46 2.50 24.60
N MET A 362 -9.22 3.16 23.46
CA MET A 362 -8.77 4.54 23.42
C MET A 362 -9.83 5.49 24.01
N GLU A 363 -11.11 5.29 23.69
CA GLU A 363 -12.22 6.02 24.33
C GLU A 363 -12.35 5.76 25.84
N ASP A 364 -11.93 4.58 26.33
CA ASP A 364 -11.93 4.22 27.75
C ASP A 364 -10.64 4.66 28.49
N PHE A 365 -9.74 5.38 27.80
CA PHE A 365 -8.43 5.77 28.31
C PHE A 365 -7.54 4.59 28.73
N ASN A 366 -7.79 3.39 28.17
CA ASN A 366 -6.95 2.23 28.35
C ASN A 366 -5.92 2.16 27.21
N TYR A 367 -4.91 3.00 27.33
CA TYR A 367 -3.89 3.25 26.31
C TYR A 367 -3.03 2.04 25.98
N GLU A 368 -2.72 1.20 26.96
CA GLU A 368 -1.93 -0.01 26.75
C GLU A 368 -2.66 -1.01 25.86
N ILE A 369 -3.93 -1.31 26.19
CA ILE A 369 -4.73 -2.23 25.38
C ILE A 369 -5.04 -1.61 24.02
N ALA A 370 -5.30 -0.30 23.97
CA ALA A 370 -5.53 0.41 22.71
C ALA A 370 -4.31 0.32 21.78
N GLN A 371 -3.09 0.54 22.29
CA GLN A 371 -1.85 0.42 21.51
C GLN A 371 -1.72 -0.99 20.92
N ALA A 372 -1.87 -2.03 21.74
CA ALA A 372 -1.73 -3.42 21.28
C ALA A 372 -2.71 -3.77 20.14
N TYR A 373 -3.93 -3.23 20.19
CA TYR A 373 -4.90 -3.40 19.13
C TYR A 373 -4.64 -2.51 17.91
N TYR A 374 -4.14 -1.29 18.06
CA TYR A 374 -3.73 -0.46 16.93
C TYR A 374 -2.55 -1.09 16.17
N ASP A 375 -1.54 -1.60 16.87
CA ASP A 375 -0.41 -2.32 16.29
C ASP A 375 -0.90 -3.54 15.50
N SER A 376 -1.78 -4.33 16.11
CA SER A 376 -2.41 -5.48 15.45
C SER A 376 -3.26 -5.08 14.24
N ALA A 377 -3.99 -3.96 14.31
CA ALA A 377 -4.77 -3.45 13.21
C ALA A 377 -3.88 -3.04 12.02
N LEU A 378 -2.76 -2.36 12.26
CA LEU A 378 -1.82 -1.90 11.22
C LEU A 378 -1.22 -3.03 10.40
N VAL A 379 -0.97 -4.18 11.03
CA VAL A 379 -0.47 -5.40 10.36
C VAL A 379 -1.48 -5.92 9.33
N HIS A 380 -2.78 -5.78 9.62
CA HIS A 380 -3.86 -6.34 8.81
C HIS A 380 -4.59 -5.31 7.92
N MET A 381 -4.27 -4.03 8.08
CA MET A 381 -4.90 -2.93 7.37
C MET A 381 -4.34 -2.79 5.94
N PRO A 382 -5.19 -2.63 4.90
CA PRO A 382 -4.74 -2.33 3.55
C PRO A 382 -3.90 -1.04 3.48
N GLU A 383 -2.94 -0.97 2.55
CA GLU A 383 -2.12 0.23 2.34
C GLU A 383 -2.97 1.44 1.92
N GLU A 384 -4.03 1.20 1.15
CA GLU A 384 -4.93 2.25 0.64
C GLU A 384 -5.98 2.72 1.66
N ASN A 385 -5.97 2.21 2.89
CA ASN A 385 -6.95 2.62 3.90
C ASN A 385 -6.69 4.08 4.33
N GLU A 386 -7.72 4.93 4.25
CA GLU A 386 -7.65 6.36 4.58
C GLU A 386 -7.21 6.63 6.02
N ARG A 387 -7.58 5.76 6.98
CA ARG A 387 -7.20 5.92 8.39
C ARG A 387 -5.82 5.35 8.73
N ARG A 388 -5.10 4.74 7.78
CA ARG A 388 -3.83 4.07 8.09
C ARG A 388 -2.80 5.02 8.70
N GLY A 389 -2.66 6.22 8.15
CA GLY A 389 -1.74 7.23 8.68
C GLY A 389 -2.09 7.69 10.09
N GLU A 390 -3.38 7.96 10.36
CA GLU A 390 -3.88 8.30 11.70
C GLU A 390 -3.56 7.19 12.71
N VAL A 391 -3.81 5.93 12.33
CA VAL A 391 -3.58 4.78 13.22
C VAL A 391 -2.08 4.54 13.45
N GLU A 392 -1.23 4.77 12.45
CA GLU A 392 0.22 4.69 12.58
C GLU A 392 0.76 5.75 13.54
N ASP A 393 0.30 6.99 13.39
CA ASP A 393 0.64 8.09 14.30
C ASP A 393 0.17 7.80 15.74
N LEU A 394 -1.06 7.30 15.91
CA LEU A 394 -1.61 6.92 17.22
C LEU A 394 -0.79 5.80 17.88
N ALA A 395 -0.51 4.71 17.15
CA ALA A 395 0.30 3.60 17.65
C ALA A 395 1.71 4.05 18.08
N SER A 396 2.36 4.87 17.25
CA SER A 396 3.67 5.43 17.56
C SER A 396 3.63 6.33 18.79
N ASN A 397 2.64 7.22 18.89
CA ASN A 397 2.49 8.15 20.02
C ASN A 397 2.21 7.40 21.34
N LEU A 398 1.39 6.35 21.28
CA LEU A 398 1.08 5.52 22.44
C LEU A 398 2.28 4.70 22.92
N THR A 399 3.24 4.38 22.05
CA THR A 399 4.41 3.57 22.43
C THR A 399 5.23 4.20 23.54
N GLU A 400 5.52 5.49 23.44
CA GLU A 400 6.29 6.21 24.47
C GLU A 400 5.47 6.37 25.77
N LEU A 401 4.18 6.71 25.66
CA LEU A 401 3.30 6.82 26.82
C LEU A 401 3.19 5.49 27.58
N VAL A 402 2.87 4.40 26.87
CA VAL A 402 2.72 3.07 27.47
C VAL A 402 4.05 2.59 28.06
N GLY A 403 5.19 2.92 27.44
CA GLY A 403 6.51 2.70 28.03
C GLY A 403 6.67 3.38 29.39
N ASN A 404 6.30 4.65 29.48
CA ASN A 404 6.33 5.41 30.73
C ASN A 404 5.34 4.83 31.77
N LEU A 405 4.12 4.49 31.36
CA LEU A 405 3.10 3.90 32.26
C LEU A 405 3.53 2.54 32.80
N ARG A 406 4.12 1.67 31.96
CA ARG A 406 4.69 0.39 32.41
C ARG A 406 5.85 0.60 33.37
N THR A 407 6.72 1.57 33.10
CA THR A 407 7.80 1.92 34.03
C THR A 407 7.23 2.36 35.38
N ILE A 408 6.16 3.17 35.40
CA ILE A 408 5.47 3.56 36.64
C ILE A 408 4.93 2.33 37.37
N GLU A 409 4.19 1.45 36.68
CA GLU A 409 3.60 0.24 37.28
C GLU A 409 4.66 -0.73 37.81
N GLU A 410 5.73 -0.94 37.06
CA GLU A 410 6.87 -1.79 37.43
C GLU A 410 7.57 -1.25 38.68
N GLN A 411 7.97 0.03 38.67
CA GLN A 411 8.65 0.65 39.81
C GLN A 411 7.75 0.72 41.05
N ASP A 412 6.45 1.02 40.89
CA ASP A 412 5.49 1.01 42.00
C ASP A 412 5.37 -0.38 42.63
N SER A 413 5.31 -1.43 41.81
CA SER A 413 5.28 -2.82 42.28
C SER A 413 6.54 -3.19 43.04
N LEU A 414 7.73 -2.82 42.52
CA LEU A 414 9.01 -3.09 43.17
C LEU A 414 9.15 -2.35 44.51
N LEU A 415 8.77 -1.07 44.55
CA LEU A 415 8.81 -0.25 45.76
C LEU A 415 7.79 -0.72 46.80
N GLU A 416 6.59 -1.15 46.37
CA GLU A 416 5.58 -1.73 47.27
C GLU A 416 6.11 -3.02 47.91
N LEU A 417 6.76 -3.89 47.14
CA LEU A 417 7.43 -5.08 47.67
C LEU A 417 8.51 -4.70 48.69
N CYS A 418 9.33 -3.69 48.40
CA CYS A 418 10.35 -3.22 49.34
C CYS A 418 9.78 -2.63 50.63
N ALA A 419 8.57 -2.06 50.60
CA ALA A 419 7.88 -1.52 51.78
C ALA A 419 7.28 -2.62 52.68
N MET A 420 7.14 -3.86 52.20
CA MET A 420 6.67 -4.99 53.00
C MET A 420 7.72 -5.43 54.03
N ASP A 421 7.28 -6.08 55.11
CA ASP A 421 8.22 -6.76 56.01
C ASP A 421 8.84 -7.97 55.33
N GLU A 422 10.09 -8.30 55.68
CA GLU A 422 10.91 -9.33 55.03
C GLU A 422 10.19 -10.68 54.88
N ILE A 423 9.43 -11.10 55.90
CA ILE A 423 8.68 -12.37 55.90
C ILE A 423 7.51 -12.34 54.90
N SER A 424 6.83 -11.19 54.80
CA SER A 424 5.73 -11.02 53.85
C SER A 424 6.24 -10.95 52.42
N ARG A 425 7.37 -10.29 52.20
CA ARG A 425 8.05 -10.19 50.90
C ARG A 425 8.54 -11.54 50.40
N GLU A 426 9.25 -12.30 51.23
CA GLU A 426 9.71 -13.66 50.91
C GLU A 426 8.52 -14.55 50.53
N ARG A 427 7.44 -14.53 51.32
CA ARG A 427 6.23 -15.32 51.02
C ARG A 427 5.53 -14.88 49.71
N PHE A 428 5.59 -13.60 49.36
CA PHE A 428 5.05 -13.13 48.09
C PHE A 428 5.86 -13.72 46.93
N LEU A 429 7.18 -13.63 46.99
CA LEU A 429 8.07 -14.18 45.96
C LEU A 429 8.01 -15.70 45.87
N GLU A 430 7.85 -16.41 46.99
CA GLU A 430 7.60 -17.86 46.98
C GLU A 430 6.33 -18.20 46.19
N ARG A 431 5.24 -17.46 46.40
CA ARG A 431 3.99 -17.67 45.65
C ARG A 431 4.14 -17.31 44.18
N LEU A 432 4.80 -16.19 43.88
CA LEU A 432 5.06 -15.79 42.50
C LEU A 432 5.88 -16.87 41.77
N TRP A 433 6.89 -17.42 42.44
CA TRP A 433 7.69 -18.51 41.90
C TRP A 433 6.86 -19.77 41.65
N ASP A 434 6.01 -20.15 42.61
CA ASP A 434 5.07 -21.27 42.46
C ASP A 434 4.11 -21.04 41.27
N ASP A 435 3.55 -19.83 41.14
CA ASP A 435 2.67 -19.45 40.03
C ASP A 435 3.40 -19.51 38.68
N MET A 436 4.64 -18.98 38.60
CA MET A 436 5.48 -19.07 37.39
C MET A 436 5.81 -20.51 37.03
N ALA A 437 6.08 -21.38 38.01
CA ALA A 437 6.35 -22.79 37.80
C ALA A 437 5.11 -23.54 37.30
N ASP A 438 3.94 -23.23 37.86
CA ASP A 438 2.65 -23.79 37.43
C ASP A 438 2.29 -23.32 36.00
N ASP A 439 2.52 -22.05 35.65
CA ASP A 439 2.34 -21.52 34.30
C ASP A 439 3.28 -22.17 33.29
N LEU A 440 4.54 -22.38 33.65
CA LEU A 440 5.51 -23.09 32.81
C LEU A 440 5.06 -24.52 32.52
N GLU A 441 4.54 -25.23 33.53
CA GLU A 441 3.99 -26.57 33.39
C GLU A 441 2.70 -26.57 32.54
N MET A 442 1.84 -25.56 32.68
CA MET A 442 0.64 -25.40 31.85
C MET A 442 1.02 -25.16 30.39
N GLN A 443 1.97 -24.26 30.12
CA GLN A 443 2.49 -24.02 28.78
C GLN A 443 3.11 -25.29 28.19
N ARG A 444 3.83 -26.09 29.01
CA ARG A 444 4.33 -27.39 28.57
C ARG A 444 3.20 -28.32 28.16
N GLN A 445 2.13 -28.42 28.96
CA GLN A 445 0.96 -29.27 28.66
C GLN A 445 0.19 -28.80 27.42
N GLU A 446 0.00 -27.48 27.25
CA GLU A 446 -0.65 -26.91 26.07
C GLU A 446 0.18 -27.14 24.81
N HIS A 447 1.50 -26.98 24.90
CA HIS A 447 2.43 -27.26 23.81
C HIS A 447 2.42 -28.75 23.44
N GLU A 448 2.49 -29.65 24.43
CA GLU A 448 2.36 -31.10 24.25
C GLU A 448 1.02 -31.48 23.60
N ALA A 449 -0.10 -30.87 24.02
CA ALA A 449 -1.43 -31.11 23.47
C ALA A 449 -1.59 -30.57 22.03
N ALA A 450 -1.07 -29.37 21.76
CA ALA A 450 -1.01 -28.80 20.40
C ALA A 450 -0.12 -29.65 19.48
N GLN A 451 0.96 -30.20 20.01
CA GLN A 451 1.82 -31.16 19.34
C GLN A 451 1.08 -32.45 19.00
N GLU A 452 0.33 -33.04 19.95
CA GLU A 452 -0.47 -34.23 19.71
C GLU A 452 -1.53 -33.98 18.61
N ALA A 453 -2.18 -32.82 18.63
CA ALA A 453 -3.13 -32.41 17.61
C ALA A 453 -2.47 -32.23 16.23
N ALA A 454 -1.35 -31.52 16.15
CA ALA A 454 -0.61 -31.29 14.91
C ALA A 454 -0.05 -32.57 14.30
N LEU A 455 0.42 -33.51 15.15
CA LEU A 455 0.91 -34.81 14.71
C LEU A 455 -0.23 -35.73 14.25
N ALA A 456 -1.39 -35.68 14.93
CA ALA A 456 -2.60 -36.38 14.50
C ALA A 456 -3.12 -35.86 13.16
N GLU A 457 -3.05 -34.55 12.92
CA GLU A 457 -3.46 -33.91 11.68
C GLU A 457 -2.47 -34.17 10.52
N ALA A 458 -1.17 -34.23 10.80
CA ALA A 458 -0.14 -34.57 9.81
C ALA A 458 -0.28 -35.99 9.22
N GLY A 459 -0.81 -36.95 10.00
CA GLY A 459 -1.06 -38.32 9.59
C GLY A 459 0.18 -39.05 9.03
N SER A 460 -0.02 -40.10 8.22
CA SER A 460 1.09 -40.85 7.56
C SER A 460 1.54 -40.23 6.22
N ALA A 461 1.27 -38.95 6.00
CA ALA A 461 1.58 -38.27 4.75
C ALA A 461 3.10 -38.19 4.52
N GLY A 462 3.59 -38.95 3.53
CA GLY A 462 5.00 -39.01 3.18
C GLY A 462 5.85 -39.89 4.11
N GLU A 463 5.22 -40.83 4.82
CA GLU A 463 5.93 -41.83 5.64
C GLU A 463 6.99 -42.58 4.80
N GLY A 464 8.25 -42.57 5.25
CA GLY A 464 9.41 -43.15 4.54
C GLY A 464 10.08 -42.25 3.49
N MET A 465 9.56 -41.06 3.22
CA MET A 465 10.20 -40.06 2.34
C MET A 465 11.25 -39.23 3.08
N PHE A 466 12.15 -38.58 2.33
CA PHE A 466 13.11 -37.61 2.87
C PHE A 466 12.38 -36.52 3.68
N TRP A 467 12.97 -36.09 4.79
CA TRP A 467 12.29 -35.34 5.87
C TRP A 467 11.43 -34.12 5.42
N PRO A 468 11.77 -33.31 4.40
CA PRO A 468 10.93 -32.19 3.96
C PRO A 468 9.59 -32.61 3.35
N TYR A 469 9.44 -33.89 2.98
CA TYR A 469 8.24 -34.46 2.38
C TYR A 469 7.50 -35.41 3.32
N ASN A 470 8.04 -35.66 4.51
CA ASN A 470 7.41 -36.46 5.55
C ASN A 470 6.79 -35.49 6.57
N ALA A 471 5.46 -35.42 6.60
CA ALA A 471 4.74 -34.47 7.43
C ALA A 471 5.08 -34.66 8.93
N ALA A 472 5.16 -35.91 9.40
CA ALA A 472 5.53 -36.22 10.78
C ALA A 472 6.97 -35.82 11.11
N LEU A 473 7.94 -36.01 10.20
CA LEU A 473 9.32 -35.59 10.43
C LEU A 473 9.51 -34.07 10.37
N ARG A 474 8.69 -33.34 9.60
CA ARG A 474 8.72 -31.87 9.61
C ARG A 474 8.17 -31.32 10.92
N VAL A 475 7.02 -31.83 11.36
CA VAL A 475 6.42 -31.46 12.64
C VAL A 475 7.40 -31.80 13.78
N GLY A 476 7.94 -33.01 13.80
CA GLY A 476 8.97 -33.41 14.78
C GLY A 476 10.29 -32.64 14.68
N GLY A 477 10.70 -32.22 13.49
CA GLY A 477 11.91 -31.41 13.27
C GLY A 477 11.75 -29.96 13.72
N MET A 478 10.57 -29.38 13.50
CA MET A 478 10.19 -28.06 14.03
C MET A 478 10.08 -28.09 15.55
N GLN A 479 9.58 -29.19 16.12
CA GLN A 479 9.53 -29.42 17.57
C GLN A 479 10.93 -29.49 18.19
N ASN A 480 11.80 -30.38 17.69
CA ASN A 480 13.18 -30.46 18.17
C ASN A 480 13.93 -29.12 18.09
N PHE A 481 13.54 -28.25 17.15
CA PHE A 481 14.09 -26.92 17.05
C PHE A 481 13.55 -26.00 18.16
N GLN A 482 12.24 -25.98 18.40
CA GLN A 482 11.62 -25.20 19.47
C GLN A 482 12.06 -25.68 20.85
N ASP A 483 12.15 -26.98 21.10
CA ASP A 483 12.58 -27.54 22.38
C ASP A 483 14.02 -27.13 22.70
N TYR A 484 14.88 -27.08 21.68
CA TYR A 484 16.30 -26.78 21.86
C TYR A 484 16.61 -25.28 21.83
N TRP A 485 15.84 -24.49 21.08
CA TRP A 485 16.16 -23.08 20.81
C TRP A 485 15.11 -22.09 21.29
N GLY A 486 13.91 -22.53 21.65
CA GLY A 486 12.76 -21.68 21.97
C GLY A 486 12.18 -20.94 20.76
N GLY A 487 11.33 -19.95 21.02
CA GLY A 487 10.73 -19.06 20.02
C GLY A 487 11.70 -17.97 19.54
N ARG A 488 12.76 -18.33 18.81
CA ARG A 488 13.76 -17.35 18.35
C ARG A 488 13.20 -16.41 17.27
N PRO A 489 13.41 -15.08 17.39
CA PRO A 489 13.10 -14.14 16.33
C PRO A 489 13.96 -14.40 15.08
N LEU A 490 13.44 -14.04 13.91
CA LEU A 490 14.14 -14.24 12.65
C LEU A 490 15.21 -13.15 12.46
N GLU A 491 16.46 -13.48 12.77
CA GLU A 491 17.60 -12.56 12.65
C GLU A 491 18.91 -13.29 12.29
N ASP A 492 19.88 -12.53 11.75
CA ASP A 492 21.19 -13.08 11.40
C ASP A 492 21.94 -13.57 12.65
N HIS A 493 22.63 -14.70 12.55
CA HIS A 493 23.34 -15.33 13.68
C HIS A 493 22.47 -15.71 14.89
N TRP A 494 21.16 -15.98 14.70
CA TRP A 494 20.20 -16.39 15.74
C TRP A 494 20.63 -17.55 16.67
N ARG A 495 21.68 -18.31 16.31
CA ARG A 495 22.25 -19.41 17.12
C ARG A 495 23.24 -18.97 18.21
N ARG A 496 23.53 -17.67 18.35
CA ARG A 496 24.49 -17.15 19.34
C ARG A 496 23.73 -16.45 20.48
N ILE A 497 23.97 -16.87 21.73
CA ILE A 497 23.26 -16.39 22.93
C ILE A 497 23.67 -14.97 23.33
N ASN A 498 24.95 -14.61 23.22
CA ASN A 498 25.47 -13.27 23.56
C ASN A 498 26.26 -12.69 22.39
N LYS A 499 25.74 -11.61 21.77
CA LYS A 499 26.46 -10.84 20.73
C LYS A 499 27.22 -9.62 21.29
N ILE A 500 26.87 -9.16 22.49
CA ILE A 500 27.33 -7.87 23.02
C ILE A 500 28.75 -7.95 23.61
N SER A 501 29.21 -9.13 24.04
CA SER A 501 30.51 -9.28 24.70
C SER A 501 31.74 -9.19 23.78
N GLU A 502 31.58 -9.22 22.46
CA GLU A 502 32.70 -9.08 21.49
C GLU A 502 32.80 -7.67 20.88
N LEU A 503 31.80 -6.79 21.06
CA LEU A 503 31.86 -5.45 20.46
C LEU A 503 32.77 -4.48 21.25
N PHE A 504 33.21 -4.87 22.45
CA PHE A 504 33.97 -4.00 23.37
C PHE A 504 35.32 -4.57 23.84
N THR A 505 35.83 -5.62 23.20
CA THR A 505 37.15 -6.21 23.51
C THR A 505 38.07 -6.08 22.30
N GLU A 506 38.61 -4.87 22.07
CA GLU A 506 39.87 -4.72 21.36
C GLU A 506 41.03 -5.03 22.32
N ASP A 507 41.89 -5.97 21.91
CA ASP A 507 43.19 -6.31 22.49
C ASP A 507 43.25 -6.89 23.92
N SER A 508 42.73 -8.10 24.07
CA SER A 508 43.39 -9.10 24.92
C SER A 508 43.15 -10.52 24.41
N GLU A 509 44.16 -11.10 23.77
CA GLU A 509 44.27 -12.55 23.56
C GLU A 509 44.47 -13.24 24.94
N GLU A 510 43.38 -13.43 25.68
CA GLU A 510 43.29 -14.52 26.65
C GLU A 510 42.29 -15.53 26.09
N GLU A 511 42.77 -16.77 25.87
CA GLU A 511 41.93 -17.92 25.54
C GLU A 511 40.92 -18.13 26.67
N SER A 512 39.71 -17.57 26.53
CA SER A 512 38.56 -18.02 27.30
C SER A 512 38.17 -19.39 26.77
N GLU A 513 38.32 -20.42 27.61
CA GLU A 513 37.82 -21.77 27.36
C GLU A 513 36.36 -21.70 26.90
N GLU A 514 36.06 -22.25 25.72
CA GLU A 514 34.69 -22.51 25.26
C GLU A 514 34.03 -23.48 26.25
N GLN A 515 33.40 -22.95 27.30
CA GLN A 515 32.39 -23.71 28.03
C GLN A 515 31.20 -23.89 27.10
N GLN A 516 31.02 -25.12 26.61
CA GLN A 516 29.75 -25.59 26.06
C GLN A 516 28.67 -25.43 27.14
N GLN A 517 27.94 -24.32 27.12
CA GLN A 517 26.69 -24.20 27.87
C GLN A 517 25.69 -25.19 27.26
N GLU A 518 25.22 -26.14 28.08
CA GLU A 518 24.08 -27.00 27.75
C GLU A 518 22.87 -26.11 27.42
N ALA A 519 22.16 -26.42 26.34
CA ALA A 519 20.89 -25.78 26.04
C ALA A 519 19.90 -26.12 27.16
N LEU A 520 19.51 -25.09 27.92
CA LEU A 520 18.54 -25.20 29.01
C LEU A 520 17.14 -25.36 28.42
N ASP A 521 16.36 -26.30 28.96
CA ASP A 521 14.96 -26.52 28.57
C ASP A 521 14.11 -25.30 28.95
N PRO A 522 13.50 -24.59 27.98
CA PRO A 522 12.68 -23.41 28.25
C PRO A 522 11.50 -23.66 29.20
N PHE A 523 11.07 -24.93 29.35
CA PHE A 523 9.93 -25.33 30.18
C PHE A 523 10.34 -26.06 31.47
N ASP A 524 11.62 -26.01 31.86
CA ASP A 524 12.06 -26.53 33.15
C ASP A 524 12.00 -25.43 34.23
N PRO A 525 11.17 -25.59 35.30
CA PRO A 525 11.12 -24.65 36.41
C PRO A 525 12.46 -24.40 37.10
N ALA A 526 13.45 -25.29 36.95
CA ALA A 526 14.80 -25.09 37.47
C ALA A 526 15.56 -23.93 36.81
N ASN A 527 15.07 -23.43 35.66
CA ASN A 527 15.64 -22.27 34.97
C ASN A 527 15.01 -20.94 35.42
N LEU A 528 13.99 -20.98 36.28
CA LEU A 528 13.43 -19.78 36.91
C LEU A 528 14.42 -19.23 37.95
N PRO A 529 14.52 -17.89 38.09
CA PRO A 529 15.33 -17.30 39.15
C PRO A 529 14.84 -17.78 40.52
N THR A 530 15.78 -18.05 41.41
CA THR A 530 15.46 -18.46 42.78
C THR A 530 14.89 -17.29 43.58
N VAL A 531 14.14 -17.57 44.64
CA VAL A 531 13.61 -16.53 45.54
C VAL A 531 14.72 -15.64 46.10
N ASP A 532 15.90 -16.21 46.41
CA ASP A 532 17.06 -15.46 46.89
C ASP A 532 17.64 -14.53 45.81
N GLU A 533 17.70 -14.98 44.55
CA GLU A 533 18.14 -14.15 43.41
C GLU A 533 17.16 -13.00 43.18
N MET A 534 15.85 -13.27 43.15
CA MET A 534 14.81 -12.24 43.03
C MET A 534 14.87 -11.23 44.18
N MET A 535 15.09 -11.69 45.42
CA MET A 535 15.27 -10.82 46.58
C MET A 535 16.49 -9.90 46.47
N SER A 536 17.54 -10.35 45.78
CA SER A 536 18.78 -9.57 45.60
C SER A 536 18.69 -8.50 44.51
N GLU A 537 17.74 -8.65 43.58
CA GLU A 537 17.50 -7.70 42.49
C GLU A 537 16.50 -6.59 42.86
N LEU A 538 15.76 -6.74 43.97
CA LEU A 538 14.82 -5.72 44.43
C LEU A 538 15.54 -4.43 44.89
N PRO A 539 15.08 -3.23 44.48
CA PRO A 539 15.69 -1.94 44.83
C PRO A 539 15.33 -1.51 46.26
N CYS A 540 15.68 -2.35 47.25
CA CYS A 540 15.32 -2.14 48.65
C CYS A 540 16.45 -1.52 49.48
N ASP A 541 17.68 -1.47 48.96
CA ASP A 541 18.75 -0.69 49.58
C ASP A 541 18.56 0.81 49.33
N GLU A 542 19.17 1.64 50.18
CA GLU A 542 18.91 3.09 50.20
C GLU A 542 19.29 3.79 48.89
N ASP A 543 20.37 3.35 48.24
CA ASP A 543 20.84 3.94 46.98
C ASP A 543 19.96 3.48 45.79
N ALA A 544 19.67 2.18 45.67
CA ALA A 544 18.79 1.66 44.61
C ALA A 544 17.35 2.15 44.74
N ASN A 545 16.86 2.34 45.97
CA ASN A 545 15.54 2.91 46.22
C ASN A 545 15.46 4.37 45.72
N ALA A 546 16.51 5.17 45.98
CA ALA A 546 16.58 6.54 45.49
C ALA A 546 16.62 6.59 43.95
N GLU A 547 17.38 5.70 43.31
CA GLU A 547 17.41 5.56 41.85
C GLU A 547 16.04 5.16 41.27
N ALA A 548 15.36 4.19 41.88
CA ALA A 548 14.01 3.78 41.48
C ALA A 548 13.00 4.95 41.59
N LEU A 549 13.09 5.78 42.64
CA LEU A 549 12.26 6.97 42.79
C LEU A 549 12.58 8.07 41.75
N GLU A 550 13.83 8.18 41.31
CA GLU A 550 14.22 9.09 40.22
C GLU A 550 13.66 8.61 38.86
N ILE A 551 13.78 7.32 38.55
CA ILE A 551 13.19 6.70 37.36
C ILE A 551 11.67 6.90 37.35
N LEU A 552 11.03 6.67 38.50
CA LEU A 552 9.60 6.89 38.68
C LEU A 552 9.22 8.35 38.42
N ALA A 553 9.96 9.32 38.97
CA ALA A 553 9.71 10.75 38.77
C ALA A 553 9.85 11.17 37.30
N GLU A 554 10.86 10.64 36.60
CA GLU A 554 11.04 10.88 35.17
C GLU A 554 9.89 10.31 34.35
N ALA A 555 9.48 9.07 34.63
CA ALA A 555 8.38 8.40 33.93
C ALA A 555 7.05 9.16 34.13
N PHE A 556 6.73 9.60 35.35
CA PHE A 556 5.56 10.43 35.62
C PHE A 556 5.60 11.76 34.86
N TYR A 557 6.75 12.42 34.83
CA TYR A 557 6.92 13.70 34.15
C TYR A 557 6.72 13.54 32.63
N ASN A 558 7.39 12.55 32.04
CA ASN A 558 7.33 12.25 30.60
C ASN A 558 5.93 11.76 30.19
N ALA A 559 5.27 10.91 30.98
CA ALA A 559 3.90 10.49 30.71
C ALA A 559 2.93 11.69 30.63
N GLY A 560 3.06 12.67 31.55
CA GLY A 560 2.26 13.89 31.47
C GLY A 560 2.56 14.76 30.25
N LEU A 561 3.81 14.79 29.79
CA LEU A 561 4.17 15.45 28.53
C LEU A 561 3.54 14.73 27.33
N ASP A 562 3.58 13.40 27.31
CA ASP A 562 2.99 12.59 26.25
C ASP A 562 1.47 12.80 26.19
N TYR A 563 0.79 12.80 27.35
CA TYR A 563 -0.64 13.13 27.43
C TYR A 563 -0.94 14.50 26.82
N ARG A 564 -0.19 15.53 27.20
CA ARG A 564 -0.46 16.90 26.73
C ARG A 564 -0.09 17.11 25.27
N GLU A 565 1.13 16.75 24.87
CA GLU A 565 1.69 17.13 23.58
C GLU A 565 1.31 16.14 22.46
N LYS A 566 1.24 14.84 22.76
CA LYS A 566 0.95 13.81 21.75
C LYS A 566 -0.52 13.44 21.67
N LEU A 567 -1.18 13.27 22.82
CA LEU A 567 -2.59 12.88 22.86
C LEU A 567 -3.56 14.06 22.97
N SER A 568 -3.05 15.27 23.22
CA SER A 568 -3.88 16.45 23.47
C SER A 568 -4.91 16.22 24.58
N ASP A 569 -4.54 15.45 25.61
CA ASP A 569 -5.35 15.17 26.79
C ASP A 569 -4.79 15.92 28.01
N PRO A 570 -5.22 17.17 28.23
CA PRO A 570 -4.72 17.96 29.36
C PRO A 570 -5.29 17.49 30.70
N GLU A 571 -6.36 16.68 30.74
CA GLU A 571 -6.93 16.18 31.99
C GLU A 571 -6.05 15.08 32.57
N GLU A 572 -5.70 14.08 31.78
CA GLU A 572 -4.80 13.01 32.21
C GLU A 572 -3.38 13.53 32.48
N ALA A 573 -2.90 14.50 31.69
CA ALA A 573 -1.64 15.20 31.97
C ALA A 573 -1.64 15.86 33.36
N ILE A 574 -2.74 16.53 33.73
CA ILE A 574 -2.88 17.16 35.05
C ILE A 574 -2.89 16.10 36.16
N ASN A 575 -3.64 15.01 35.98
CA ASN A 575 -3.77 13.96 36.99
C ASN A 575 -2.40 13.32 37.30
N ILE A 576 -1.66 12.91 36.27
CA ILE A 576 -0.38 12.22 36.45
C ILE A 576 0.70 13.14 37.03
N TRP A 577 0.70 14.43 36.67
CA TRP A 577 1.59 15.42 37.26
C TRP A 577 1.22 15.77 38.70
N GLN A 578 -0.06 15.80 39.06
CA GLN A 578 -0.48 15.97 40.45
C GLN A 578 -0.01 14.79 41.32
N ASP A 579 -0.11 13.56 40.80
CA ASP A 579 0.40 12.38 41.48
C ASP A 579 1.91 12.46 41.70
N LEU A 580 2.69 12.90 40.71
CA LEU A 580 4.12 13.17 40.86
C LEU A 580 4.38 14.14 42.03
N LEU A 581 3.70 15.28 42.07
CA LEU A 581 3.94 16.30 43.10
C LEU A 581 3.56 15.81 44.51
N VAL A 582 2.54 14.95 44.63
CA VAL A 582 2.11 14.40 45.93
C VAL A 582 3.04 13.29 46.40
N ARG A 583 3.50 12.43 45.49
CA ARG A 583 4.24 11.20 45.81
C ARG A 583 5.75 11.42 45.87
N LEU A 584 6.28 12.38 45.11
CA LEU A 584 7.72 12.55 44.84
C LEU A 584 8.17 14.01 45.11
N ASP A 585 7.93 14.48 46.33
CA ASP A 585 8.15 15.87 46.78
C ASP A 585 9.61 16.35 46.70
N SER A 586 10.56 15.43 46.86
CA SER A 586 12.00 15.69 46.79
C SER A 586 12.60 15.51 45.38
N SER A 587 11.79 15.19 44.37
CA SER A 587 12.29 14.92 43.01
C SER A 587 12.83 16.17 42.32
N ALA A 588 13.83 16.01 41.46
CA ALA A 588 14.35 17.08 40.62
C ALA A 588 13.31 17.59 39.60
N TYR A 589 12.34 16.74 39.24
CA TYR A 589 11.25 17.08 38.31
C TYR A 589 10.16 17.93 38.97
N HIS A 590 10.08 17.99 40.30
CA HIS A 590 9.00 18.69 41.01
C HIS A 590 8.80 20.16 40.59
N PRO A 591 9.86 21.01 40.46
CA PRO A 591 9.70 22.40 39.98
C PRO A 591 9.20 22.47 38.53
N THR A 592 9.72 21.60 37.67
CA THR A 592 9.36 21.53 36.25
C THR A 592 7.92 21.07 36.06
N THR A 593 7.49 20.06 36.82
CA THR A 593 6.11 19.55 36.82
C THR A 593 5.11 20.63 37.26
N ALA A 594 5.41 21.38 38.33
CA ALA A 594 4.57 22.49 38.77
C ALA A 594 4.45 23.60 37.70
N TYR A 595 5.53 23.86 36.96
CA TYR A 595 5.50 24.76 35.80
C TYR A 595 4.67 24.22 34.64
N GLN A 596 4.73 22.91 34.36
CA GLN A 596 3.87 22.30 33.34
C GLN A 596 2.40 22.38 33.73
N LEU A 597 2.05 22.21 35.00
CA LEU A 597 0.66 22.40 35.49
C LEU A 597 0.19 23.84 35.27
N PHE A 598 1.01 24.85 35.60
CA PHE A 598 0.71 26.25 35.29
C PHE A 598 0.41 26.45 33.80
N ARG A 599 1.29 25.97 32.93
CA ARG A 599 1.11 26.09 31.47
C ARG A 599 -0.16 25.41 30.98
N THR A 600 -0.45 24.22 31.50
CA THR A 600 -1.58 23.41 31.06
C THR A 600 -2.90 24.03 31.50
N TYR A 601 -3.01 24.51 32.74
CA TYR A 601 -4.19 25.27 33.17
C TYR A 601 -4.33 26.59 32.39
N LEU A 602 -3.24 27.30 32.12
CA LEU A 602 -3.28 28.53 31.33
C LEU A 602 -3.80 28.27 29.90
N GLN A 603 -3.32 27.20 29.27
CA GLN A 603 -3.80 26.78 27.96
C GLN A 603 -5.31 26.50 28.00
N ARG A 604 -5.80 25.70 28.96
CA ARG A 604 -7.23 25.40 29.10
C ARG A 604 -8.09 26.63 29.36
N GLU A 605 -7.62 27.55 30.20
CA GLU A 605 -8.33 28.82 30.47
C GLU A 605 -8.46 29.69 29.20
N VAL A 606 -7.44 29.70 28.34
CA VAL A 606 -7.39 30.50 27.11
C VAL A 606 -8.13 29.83 25.96
N GLU A 607 -7.90 28.54 25.73
CA GLU A 607 -8.40 27.78 24.58
C GLU A 607 -9.78 27.17 24.83
N GLU A 608 -10.00 26.58 26.00
CA GLU A 608 -11.24 25.88 26.37
C GLU A 608 -12.23 26.76 27.15
N GLN A 609 -11.82 27.96 27.57
CA GLN A 609 -12.59 28.80 28.52
C GLN A 609 -12.88 28.07 29.83
N TYR A 610 -11.95 27.23 30.27
CA TYR A 610 -12.09 26.43 31.48
C TYR A 610 -12.14 27.32 32.74
N GLU A 611 -13.12 27.07 33.60
CA GLU A 611 -13.23 27.68 34.94
C GLU A 611 -13.82 26.65 35.92
N ASN A 612 -13.16 26.42 37.05
CA ASN A 612 -13.66 25.53 38.10
C ASN A 612 -13.84 26.26 39.44
N PRO A 613 -15.07 26.72 39.75
CA PRO A 613 -15.35 27.47 40.98
C PRO A 613 -15.22 26.66 42.27
N TYR A 614 -15.16 25.33 42.18
CA TYR A 614 -15.15 24.42 43.33
C TYR A 614 -13.74 23.93 43.71
N CYS A 615 -12.73 24.28 42.92
CA CYS A 615 -11.35 23.85 43.12
C CYS A 615 -10.40 25.06 43.13
N GLU A 616 -9.82 25.36 44.29
CA GLU A 616 -8.90 26.50 44.46
C GLU A 616 -7.56 26.29 43.73
N THR A 617 -7.14 25.04 43.52
CA THR A 617 -5.88 24.67 42.87
C THR A 617 -6.00 24.43 41.35
N CYS A 618 -7.22 24.43 40.81
CA CYS A 618 -7.49 24.10 39.41
C CYS A 618 -7.49 25.35 38.50
N ASN A 619 -6.47 26.19 38.63
CA ASN A 619 -6.31 27.39 37.82
C ASN A 619 -4.83 27.77 37.67
N SER A 620 -4.52 28.52 36.62
CA SER A 620 -3.15 28.94 36.30
C SER A 620 -2.58 29.89 37.35
N ALA A 621 -3.41 30.75 37.95
CA ALA A 621 -2.98 31.71 38.95
C ALA A 621 -2.38 31.04 40.20
N TYR A 622 -3.03 29.98 40.70
CA TYR A 622 -2.53 29.18 41.83
C TYR A 622 -1.16 28.57 41.52
N TRP A 623 -1.02 27.89 40.38
CA TRP A 623 0.24 27.24 40.03
C TRP A 623 1.35 28.24 39.73
N SER A 624 1.03 29.40 39.17
CA SER A 624 2.00 30.48 38.99
C SER A 624 2.56 30.99 40.32
N GLU A 625 1.68 31.22 41.31
CA GLU A 625 2.09 31.64 42.66
C GLU A 625 2.85 30.52 43.38
N TYR A 626 2.43 29.27 43.21
CA TYR A 626 3.10 28.11 43.78
C TYR A 626 4.55 27.99 43.30
N VAL A 627 4.81 28.13 41.99
CA VAL A 627 6.18 28.06 41.44
C VAL A 627 7.03 29.23 41.94
N VAL A 628 6.51 30.46 41.92
CA VAL A 628 7.27 31.65 42.38
C VAL A 628 7.58 31.59 43.87
N THR A 629 6.65 31.07 44.69
CA THR A 629 6.82 31.01 46.15
C THR A 629 7.67 29.82 46.61
N SER A 630 7.51 28.66 45.96
CA SER A 630 8.20 27.42 46.36
C SER A 630 9.57 27.28 45.69
N TYR A 631 9.75 27.85 44.49
CA TYR A 631 10.97 27.76 43.68
C TYR A 631 11.44 29.14 43.15
N PRO A 632 11.62 30.16 44.01
CA PRO A 632 11.90 31.54 43.59
C PRO A 632 13.18 31.70 42.75
N ASP A 633 14.18 30.84 42.98
CA ASP A 633 15.46 30.88 42.27
C ASP A 633 15.48 29.96 41.02
N SER A 634 14.38 29.28 40.69
CA SER A 634 14.31 28.40 39.52
C SER A 634 14.13 29.19 38.23
N GLU A 635 14.63 28.64 37.12
CA GLU A 635 14.41 29.20 35.77
C GLU A 635 12.92 29.37 35.46
N TRP A 636 12.07 28.49 35.99
CA TRP A 636 10.62 28.53 35.82
C TRP A 636 9.96 29.72 36.52
N ALA A 637 10.37 30.05 37.74
CA ALA A 637 9.88 31.24 38.44
C ALA A 637 10.28 32.52 37.69
N ILE A 638 11.51 32.57 37.16
CA ILE A 638 11.99 33.68 36.34
C ILE A 638 11.17 33.82 35.05
N LEU A 639 10.85 32.70 34.38
CA LEU A 639 10.01 32.70 33.17
C LEU A 639 8.56 33.14 33.45
N ILE A 640 7.99 32.81 34.61
CA ILE A 640 6.66 33.27 35.02
C ILE A 640 6.67 34.78 35.28
N GLU A 641 7.66 35.29 36.01
CA GLU A 641 7.77 36.73 36.31
C GLU A 641 8.16 37.56 35.09
N ASN A 642 8.92 36.98 34.16
CA ASN A 642 9.38 37.61 32.93
C ASN A 642 9.28 36.62 31.74
N PRO A 643 8.13 36.58 31.05
CA PRO A 643 7.91 35.69 29.90
C PRO A 643 8.87 35.90 28.72
N ASP A 644 9.49 37.08 28.61
CA ASP A 644 10.50 37.42 27.59
C ASP A 644 11.94 37.17 28.09
N PHE A 645 12.11 36.45 29.21
CA PHE A 645 13.42 36.10 29.74
C PHE A 645 14.13 35.13 28.79
N LYS A 646 14.93 35.68 27.89
CA LYS A 646 16.00 34.97 27.20
C LYS A 646 17.27 35.06 28.04
N ASP A 647 17.93 33.92 28.26
CA ASP A 647 19.23 33.85 28.93
C ASP A 647 20.23 34.80 28.23
N GLU A 648 21.13 35.43 28.98
CA GLU A 648 22.19 36.26 28.42
C GLU A 648 23.05 35.47 27.42
N ALA A 649 23.23 34.16 27.65
CA ALA A 649 23.92 33.26 26.73
C ALA A 649 23.14 33.08 25.42
N GLU A 650 21.81 32.98 25.48
CA GLU A 650 20.95 32.82 24.30
C GLU A 650 20.80 34.12 23.51
N LYS A 651 20.72 35.28 24.19
CA LYS A 651 20.80 36.59 23.53
C LYS A 651 22.14 36.79 22.84
N ALA A 652 23.24 36.46 23.51
CA ALA A 652 24.58 36.54 22.93
C ALA A 652 24.71 35.59 21.72
N TYR A 653 24.13 34.40 21.78
CA TYR A 653 24.09 33.45 20.67
C TYR A 653 23.24 33.98 19.49
N ASP A 654 22.03 34.48 19.75
CA ASP A 654 21.13 35.05 18.73
C ASP A 654 21.76 36.26 18.03
N GLU A 655 22.36 37.19 18.79
CA GLU A 655 23.07 38.35 18.24
C GLU A 655 24.25 37.92 17.37
N GLU A 656 25.00 36.93 17.82
CA GLU A 656 26.16 36.40 17.09
C GLU A 656 25.73 35.58 15.86
N ARG A 657 24.59 34.87 15.92
CA ARG A 657 23.98 34.17 14.78
C ARG A 657 23.64 35.15 13.66
N ILE A 658 23.06 36.30 13.98
CA ILE A 658 22.74 37.34 12.99
C ILE A 658 24.02 37.82 12.28
N VAL A 659 25.09 38.08 13.04
CA VAL A 659 26.40 38.48 12.47
C VAL A 659 26.99 37.38 11.59
N TYR A 660 26.91 36.13 12.02
CA TYR A 660 27.35 34.97 11.23
C TYR A 660 26.56 34.82 9.92
N GLU A 661 25.23 34.96 9.96
CA GLU A 661 24.37 34.91 8.78
C GLU A 661 24.68 36.02 7.77
N GLU A 662 25.01 37.23 8.24
CA GLU A 662 25.47 38.32 7.38
C GLU A 662 26.78 37.97 6.66
N LEU A 663 27.75 37.38 7.38
CA LEU A 663 29.04 36.97 6.83
C LEU A 663 28.91 35.79 5.85
N LEU A 664 28.00 34.85 6.14
CA LEU A 664 27.66 33.74 5.25
C LEU A 664 27.01 34.25 3.95
N ASN A 665 26.12 35.24 4.03
CA ASN A 665 25.56 35.88 2.85
C ASN A 665 26.64 36.55 1.98
N ARG A 666 27.62 37.22 2.60
CA ARG A 666 28.77 37.81 1.87
C ARG A 666 29.62 36.74 1.19
N PHE A 667 29.84 35.60 1.85
CA PHE A 667 30.51 34.44 1.25
C PHE A 667 29.78 33.94 -0.01
N TYR A 668 28.44 33.82 0.02
CA TYR A 668 27.67 33.43 -1.17
C TYR A 668 27.75 34.46 -2.31
N THR A 669 27.89 35.75 -1.99
CA THR A 669 28.17 36.80 -2.99
C THR A 669 29.63 36.85 -3.45
N LYS A 670 30.47 35.91 -3.00
CA LYS A 670 31.90 35.74 -3.33
C LYS A 670 32.83 36.84 -2.82
N ASP A 671 32.43 37.58 -1.79
CA ASP A 671 33.29 38.58 -1.14
C ASP A 671 34.21 37.93 -0.09
N TYR A 672 35.00 36.94 -0.52
CA TYR A 672 35.81 36.10 0.38
C TYR A 672 36.86 36.89 1.17
N GLN A 673 37.44 37.94 0.57
CA GLN A 673 38.51 38.70 1.21
C GLN A 673 38.00 39.58 2.35
N SER A 674 36.83 40.22 2.19
CA SER A 674 36.22 41.01 3.26
C SER A 674 35.72 40.10 4.40
N THR A 675 35.09 38.99 4.05
CA THR A 675 34.55 38.02 5.02
C THR A 675 35.66 37.43 5.89
N LEU A 676 36.80 37.05 5.29
CA LEU A 676 37.94 36.51 6.02
C LEU A 676 38.50 37.50 7.06
N LEU A 677 38.69 38.77 6.66
CA LEU A 677 39.23 39.81 7.55
C LEU A 677 38.30 40.13 8.74
N GLU A 678 36.99 40.09 8.50
CA GLU A 678 35.99 40.34 9.54
C GLU A 678 35.90 39.16 10.51
N ILE A 679 35.92 37.92 10.01
CA ILE A 679 35.99 36.70 10.83
C ILE A 679 37.25 36.72 11.72
N ASP A 680 38.42 37.02 11.15
CA ASP A 680 39.66 37.12 11.92
C ASP A 680 39.55 38.16 13.05
N SER A 681 38.91 39.31 12.78
CA SER A 681 38.70 40.35 13.78
C SER A 681 37.77 39.91 14.92
N ILE A 682 36.73 39.13 14.60
CA ILE A 682 35.77 38.60 15.58
C ILE A 682 36.46 37.55 16.46
N LEU A 683 37.18 36.61 15.85
CA LEU A 683 37.87 35.53 16.58
C LEU A 683 38.98 36.07 17.49
N ILE A 684 39.67 37.15 17.09
CA ILE A 684 40.67 37.83 17.94
C ILE A 684 40.00 38.58 19.10
N ALA A 685 38.89 39.28 18.84
CA ALA A 685 38.21 40.07 19.85
C ALA A 685 37.43 39.21 20.85
N ARG A 686 36.93 38.04 20.43
CA ARG A 686 36.04 37.16 21.20
C ARG A 686 36.45 35.68 21.04
N PRO A 687 37.52 35.24 21.74
CA PRO A 687 38.00 33.87 21.64
C PRO A 687 37.07 32.82 22.28
N LEU A 688 36.16 33.22 23.17
CA LEU A 688 35.16 32.35 23.84
C LEU A 688 33.77 32.46 23.19
N ASN A 689 33.70 32.67 21.88
CA ASN A 689 32.44 32.86 21.16
C ASN A 689 31.75 31.49 20.90
N PRO A 690 30.42 31.37 21.11
CA PRO A 690 29.72 30.09 20.94
C PRO A 690 29.71 29.58 19.48
N LEU A 691 29.98 30.44 18.49
CA LEU A 691 30.03 30.10 17.07
C LEU A 691 31.46 29.99 16.51
N VAL A 692 32.50 29.86 17.36
CA VAL A 692 33.91 29.80 16.93
C VAL A 692 34.16 28.75 15.85
N CYS A 693 33.68 27.52 16.02
CA CYS A 693 33.89 26.45 15.04
C CYS A 693 33.19 26.74 13.70
N LYS A 694 32.01 27.37 13.73
CA LYS A 694 31.31 27.83 12.51
C LYS A 694 32.09 28.92 11.78
N TYR A 695 32.64 29.89 12.51
CA TYR A 695 33.48 30.94 11.94
C TYR A 695 34.78 30.39 11.35
N GLN A 696 35.44 29.45 12.03
CA GLN A 696 36.65 28.80 11.52
C GLN A 696 36.37 28.02 10.24
N LEU A 697 35.25 27.30 10.18
CA LEU A 697 34.84 26.61 8.94
C LEU A 697 34.55 27.59 7.80
N LEU A 698 33.80 28.67 8.06
CA LEU A 698 33.52 29.70 7.05
C LEU A 698 34.81 30.40 6.58
N SER A 699 35.77 30.62 7.48
CA SER A 699 37.11 31.13 7.16
C SER A 699 37.85 30.18 6.23
N ALA A 700 37.89 28.88 6.53
CA ALA A 700 38.49 27.87 5.65
C ALA A 700 37.82 27.86 4.27
N GLN A 701 36.49 27.94 4.20
CA GLN A 701 35.76 28.04 2.92
C GLN A 701 36.15 29.30 2.12
N CYS A 702 36.32 30.45 2.78
CA CYS A 702 36.80 31.68 2.14
C CYS A 702 38.22 31.50 1.59
N VAL A 703 39.11 30.84 2.34
CA VAL A 703 40.48 30.51 1.88
C VAL A 703 40.42 29.62 0.63
N GLY A 704 39.57 28.58 0.62
CA GLY A 704 39.35 27.73 -0.55
C GLY A 704 38.81 28.49 -1.76
N GLY A 705 37.87 29.41 -1.54
CA GLY A 705 37.35 30.31 -2.59
C GLY A 705 38.44 31.20 -3.22
N LEU A 706 39.32 31.78 -2.39
CA LEU A 706 40.42 32.64 -2.83
C LEU A 706 41.54 31.90 -3.56
N THR A 707 41.84 30.67 -3.14
CA THR A 707 42.92 29.86 -3.73
C THR A 707 42.46 28.95 -4.88
N SER A 708 41.16 28.82 -5.10
CA SER A 708 40.60 28.01 -6.19
C SER A 708 41.17 28.34 -7.58
N TYR A 709 41.49 29.61 -7.85
CA TYR A 709 42.02 30.07 -9.14
C TYR A 709 43.53 29.83 -9.32
N THR A 710 44.27 29.56 -8.24
CA THR A 710 45.74 29.36 -8.30
C THR A 710 46.10 27.91 -8.60
N GLY A 711 45.17 26.97 -8.41
CA GLY A 711 45.41 25.53 -8.51
C GLY A 711 46.21 24.95 -7.33
N ASP A 712 46.61 25.79 -6.37
CA ASP A 712 47.32 25.38 -5.16
C ASP A 712 46.33 25.15 -4.01
N ARG A 713 46.18 23.90 -3.61
CA ARG A 713 45.22 23.47 -2.58
C ARG A 713 45.82 23.52 -1.17
N ALA A 714 47.13 23.75 -1.02
CA ALA A 714 47.81 23.70 0.27
C ALA A 714 47.24 24.68 1.32
N PRO A 715 46.84 25.92 1.00
CA PRO A 715 46.29 26.84 2.00
C PRO A 715 44.90 26.42 2.48
N TYR A 716 44.06 25.87 1.60
CA TYR A 716 42.73 25.37 1.98
C TYR A 716 42.83 24.11 2.82
N PHE A 717 43.77 23.23 2.46
CA PHE A 717 44.10 22.04 3.23
C PHE A 717 44.53 22.38 4.66
N ASN A 718 45.50 23.29 4.82
CA ASN A 718 45.98 23.68 6.14
C ASN A 718 44.87 24.28 7.02
N ALA A 719 43.97 25.08 6.42
CA ALA A 719 42.84 25.67 7.14
C ALA A 719 41.82 24.62 7.61
N LEU A 720 41.56 23.57 6.82
CA LEU A 720 40.70 22.45 7.23
C LEU A 720 41.36 21.59 8.30
N GLN A 721 42.68 21.38 8.22
CA GLN A 721 43.42 20.63 9.24
C GLN A 721 43.39 21.34 10.60
N GLU A 722 43.53 22.67 10.61
CA GLU A 722 43.44 23.47 11.84
C GLU A 722 42.09 23.29 12.55
N ILE A 723 40.98 23.17 11.80
CA ILE A 723 39.64 22.92 12.36
C ILE A 723 39.54 21.54 13.00
N THR A 724 40.15 20.51 12.40
CA THR A 724 40.14 19.16 12.99
C THR A 724 40.90 19.09 14.31
N GLU A 725 41.86 20.00 14.52
CA GLU A 725 42.62 20.11 15.77
C GLU A 725 41.92 21.03 16.80
N SER A 726 41.24 22.10 16.36
CA SER A 726 40.59 23.06 17.25
C SER A 726 39.13 22.72 17.62
N CYS A 727 38.44 21.90 16.82
CA CYS A 727 37.01 21.60 16.95
C CYS A 727 36.67 20.10 16.75
N PRO A 728 37.36 19.14 17.41
CA PRO A 728 37.25 17.70 17.11
C PRO A 728 35.87 17.08 17.37
N ASP A 729 35.16 17.52 18.41
CA ASP A 729 33.87 16.94 18.84
C ASP A 729 32.65 17.77 18.36
N THR A 730 32.78 18.45 17.22
CA THR A 730 31.72 19.31 16.66
C THR A 730 31.31 18.87 15.26
N GLU A 731 30.10 19.24 14.83
CA GLU A 731 29.61 18.96 13.47
C GLU A 731 30.55 19.56 12.40
N GLU A 732 31.11 20.74 12.67
CA GLU A 732 32.06 21.44 11.79
C GLU A 732 33.40 20.69 11.67
N GLY A 733 33.89 20.11 12.78
CA GLY A 733 35.05 19.22 12.79
C GLY A 733 34.82 17.97 11.97
N GLY A 734 33.69 17.28 12.19
CA GLY A 734 33.30 16.13 11.38
C GLY A 734 33.13 16.45 9.89
N TYR A 735 32.62 17.63 9.57
CA TYR A 735 32.51 18.12 8.19
C TYR A 735 33.88 18.44 7.56
N ALA A 736 34.80 19.05 8.32
CA ALA A 736 36.17 19.30 7.86
C ALA A 736 36.92 17.99 7.56
N VAL A 737 36.76 16.94 8.39
CA VAL A 737 37.29 15.59 8.13
C VAL A 737 36.73 15.01 6.82
N LYS A 738 35.41 15.11 6.60
CA LYS A 738 34.78 14.65 5.34
C LYS A 738 35.37 15.36 4.11
N LEU A 739 35.59 16.68 4.20
CA LEU A 739 36.20 17.46 3.11
C LEU A 739 37.68 17.09 2.87
N LEU A 740 38.47 16.86 3.92
CA LEU A 740 39.85 16.40 3.81
C LEU A 740 39.94 15.02 3.15
N ASN A 741 39.03 14.10 3.49
CA ASN A 741 38.93 12.78 2.88
C ASN A 741 38.59 12.89 1.39
N GLN A 742 37.63 13.74 1.00
CA GLN A 742 37.30 14.01 -0.41
C GLN A 742 38.47 14.65 -1.20
N LEU A 743 39.33 15.42 -0.52
CA LEU A 743 40.54 16.02 -1.09
C LEU A 743 41.74 15.05 -1.18
N GLY A 744 41.57 13.79 -0.76
CA GLY A 744 42.55 12.72 -0.93
C GLY A 744 43.48 12.50 0.26
N PHE A 745 43.11 12.95 1.46
CA PHE A 745 43.87 12.71 2.70
C PHE A 745 43.11 11.76 3.64
N ASN A 746 43.65 10.57 3.90
CA ASN A 746 43.16 9.68 4.95
C ASN A 746 43.82 10.09 6.28
N LEU A 747 43.08 10.77 7.15
CA LEU A 747 43.40 10.82 8.58
C LEU A 747 43.08 9.43 9.15
N SER A 748 44.10 8.65 9.50
CA SER A 748 43.91 7.41 10.24
C SER A 748 43.27 7.72 11.59
N GLY A 749 42.03 7.28 11.76
CA GLY A 749 41.28 7.31 13.01
C GLY A 749 39.78 7.19 12.75
N THR A 750 39.30 5.96 12.60
CA THR A 750 37.90 5.51 12.76
C THR A 750 36.81 6.33 12.07
N VAL A 751 36.36 5.88 10.90
CA VAL A 751 34.97 5.44 10.64
C VAL A 751 35.04 4.53 9.41
N GLU A 752 34.65 3.27 9.58
CA GLU A 752 34.39 2.36 8.47
C GLU A 752 33.35 2.95 7.53
N ASN A 753 33.68 3.09 6.25
CA ASN A 753 32.65 3.01 5.22
C ASN A 753 33.23 2.47 3.90
N VAL A 754 32.74 1.28 3.57
CA VAL A 754 32.18 0.89 2.28
C VAL A 754 33.01 1.31 1.06
N ASN A 755 33.75 0.33 0.53
CA ASN A 755 34.22 0.34 -0.84
C ASN A 755 33.02 0.54 -1.79
N VAL A 756 32.97 1.69 -2.44
CA VAL A 756 32.35 1.83 -3.76
C VAL A 756 33.48 2.09 -4.74
N ASP A 757 33.85 1.06 -5.48
CA ASP A 757 34.64 1.19 -6.69
C ASP A 757 33.86 2.06 -7.68
N ILE A 758 34.35 3.27 -7.94
CA ILE A 758 33.90 4.07 -9.08
C ILE A 758 34.94 3.86 -10.18
N ASP A 759 34.57 2.97 -11.10
CA ASP A 759 35.23 2.74 -12.36
C ASP A 759 35.34 4.04 -13.18
N GLU A 760 36.48 4.15 -13.87
CA GLU A 760 36.82 5.22 -14.79
C GLU A 760 35.76 5.40 -15.89
N GLU A 761 35.23 6.62 -16.02
CA GLU A 761 34.29 7.02 -17.08
C GLU A 761 34.88 6.80 -18.48
N ALA A 762 34.20 6.00 -19.29
CA ALA A 762 34.26 6.06 -20.74
C ALA A 762 32.96 6.65 -21.29
N GLU A 763 33.04 7.85 -21.88
CA GLU A 763 31.95 8.57 -22.53
C GLU A 763 31.18 7.72 -23.57
N VAL A 764 29.91 7.39 -23.31
CA VAL A 764 28.82 7.44 -24.32
C VAL A 764 27.46 7.62 -23.61
N ALA A 765 26.78 8.75 -23.85
CA ALA A 765 25.42 8.98 -23.36
C ALA A 765 24.37 8.34 -24.28
N PHE A 766 23.71 7.27 -23.83
CA PHE A 766 22.41 6.88 -24.40
C PHE A 766 21.37 7.96 -24.06
N GLU A 767 20.45 8.28 -24.97
CA GLU A 767 19.48 9.37 -24.77
C GLU A 767 18.07 8.82 -24.55
N LEU A 768 17.33 9.36 -23.59
CA LEU A 768 15.93 9.04 -23.38
C LEU A 768 15.07 9.78 -24.41
N ASN A 769 14.25 9.05 -25.17
CA ASN A 769 13.33 9.65 -26.13
C ASN A 769 12.05 8.83 -26.25
N ASP A 770 10.99 9.30 -25.59
CA ASP A 770 9.75 8.54 -25.40
C ASP A 770 8.87 8.46 -26.66
N GLU A 771 8.98 9.43 -27.57
CA GLU A 771 8.12 9.52 -28.76
C GLU A 771 8.62 8.68 -29.94
N LYS A 772 9.92 8.38 -30.00
CA LYS A 772 10.50 7.62 -31.11
C LYS A 772 9.99 6.18 -31.15
N ASP A 773 10.12 5.56 -32.32
CA ASP A 773 9.86 4.13 -32.46
C ASP A 773 10.78 3.35 -31.52
N HIS A 774 10.19 2.44 -30.73
CA HIS A 774 10.88 1.55 -29.81
C HIS A 774 10.80 0.10 -30.28
N TYR A 775 11.77 -0.70 -29.85
CA TYR A 775 11.85 -2.14 -30.07
C TYR A 775 11.99 -2.85 -28.73
N PHE A 776 11.42 -4.05 -28.63
CA PHE A 776 11.72 -4.95 -27.52
C PHE A 776 12.86 -5.88 -27.93
N ALA A 777 13.87 -5.99 -27.08
CA ALA A 777 15.09 -6.74 -27.32
C ALA A 777 15.27 -7.87 -26.30
N VAL A 778 15.66 -9.04 -26.80
CA VAL A 778 16.14 -10.18 -25.98
C VAL A 778 17.56 -10.51 -26.40
N MET A 779 18.50 -10.42 -25.46
CA MET A 779 19.90 -10.76 -25.67
C MET A 779 20.12 -12.25 -25.43
N VAL A 780 20.59 -12.95 -26.46
CA VAL A 780 20.81 -14.39 -26.45
C VAL A 780 22.29 -14.68 -26.71
N PRO A 781 23.02 -15.28 -25.75
CA PRO A 781 24.41 -15.67 -25.98
C PRO A 781 24.49 -16.75 -27.07
N VAL A 782 25.40 -16.58 -28.03
CA VAL A 782 25.59 -17.45 -29.20
C VAL A 782 25.88 -18.90 -28.77
N GLU A 783 26.59 -19.08 -27.66
CA GLU A 783 26.96 -20.39 -27.10
C GLU A 783 25.73 -21.23 -26.72
N THR A 784 24.65 -20.60 -26.28
CA THR A 784 23.42 -21.30 -25.86
C THR A 784 22.69 -21.94 -27.03
N ARG A 785 22.94 -21.51 -28.29
CA ARG A 785 22.22 -21.92 -29.51
C ARG A 785 20.69 -21.80 -29.43
N LYS A 786 20.16 -20.95 -28.54
CA LYS A 786 18.72 -20.80 -28.28
C LYS A 786 18.03 -19.70 -29.12
N ASN A 787 18.75 -19.01 -30.00
CA ASN A 787 18.20 -17.87 -30.76
C ASN A 787 16.97 -18.21 -31.62
N GLU A 788 16.98 -19.34 -32.34
CA GLU A 788 15.82 -19.75 -33.14
C GLU A 788 14.62 -20.12 -32.26
N MET A 789 14.85 -20.71 -31.09
CA MET A 789 13.81 -20.98 -30.10
C MET A 789 13.19 -19.68 -29.58
N VAL A 790 14.02 -18.72 -29.14
CA VAL A 790 13.54 -17.40 -28.67
C VAL A 790 12.74 -16.71 -29.76
N LYS A 791 13.26 -16.66 -30.99
CA LYS A 791 12.56 -16.07 -32.13
C LYS A 791 11.21 -16.74 -32.43
N ALA A 792 11.15 -18.08 -32.40
CA ALA A 792 9.91 -18.82 -32.62
C ALA A 792 8.89 -18.55 -31.50
N LYS A 793 9.30 -18.64 -30.24
CA LYS A 793 8.46 -18.38 -29.06
C LYS A 793 7.96 -16.94 -29.03
N SER A 794 8.82 -15.95 -29.28
CA SER A 794 8.37 -14.56 -29.41
C SER A 794 7.40 -14.37 -30.57
N SER A 795 7.58 -15.09 -31.69
CA SER A 795 6.64 -15.02 -32.81
C SER A 795 5.29 -15.65 -32.49
N ASP A 796 5.26 -16.74 -31.72
CA ASP A 796 4.01 -17.41 -31.34
C ASP A 796 3.27 -16.59 -30.27
N PHE A 797 4.00 -16.05 -29.29
CA PHE A 797 3.47 -15.08 -28.33
C PHE A 797 2.84 -13.87 -29.03
N ASN A 798 3.52 -13.30 -30.03
CA ASN A 798 2.98 -12.19 -30.81
C ASN A 798 1.67 -12.52 -31.52
N LYS A 799 1.49 -13.76 -32.01
CA LYS A 799 0.24 -14.18 -32.65
C LYS A 799 -0.90 -14.36 -31.65
N GLU A 800 -0.59 -14.63 -30.39
CA GLU A 800 -1.57 -14.89 -29.36
C GLU A 800 -1.99 -13.61 -28.63
N PHE A 801 -1.03 -12.78 -28.21
CA PHE A 801 -1.27 -11.60 -27.36
C PHE A 801 -1.30 -10.27 -28.13
N PHE A 802 -0.69 -10.20 -29.32
CA PHE A 802 -0.49 -8.96 -30.07
C PHE A 802 -0.77 -9.09 -31.58
N ASN A 803 -1.66 -10.01 -31.98
CA ASN A 803 -1.94 -10.32 -33.38
C ASN A 803 -2.35 -9.08 -34.20
N SER A 804 -3.19 -8.23 -33.59
CA SER A 804 -3.69 -6.98 -34.18
C SER A 804 -2.59 -5.98 -34.52
N GLN A 805 -1.43 -6.05 -33.86
CA GLN A 805 -0.30 -5.14 -34.08
C GLN A 805 0.61 -5.60 -35.23
N SER A 806 0.47 -6.84 -35.73
CA SER A 806 1.27 -7.38 -36.84
C SER A 806 2.79 -7.23 -36.64
N LEU A 807 3.26 -7.46 -35.40
CA LEU A 807 4.65 -7.29 -34.99
C LEU A 807 5.59 -8.25 -35.75
N ARG A 808 6.82 -7.79 -36.02
CA ARG A 808 7.85 -8.59 -36.70
C ARG A 808 8.97 -8.94 -35.75
N VAL A 809 9.35 -10.21 -35.74
CA VAL A 809 10.50 -10.71 -34.98
C VAL A 809 11.69 -10.86 -35.92
N THR A 810 12.77 -10.15 -35.62
CA THR A 810 14.04 -10.20 -36.34
C THR A 810 15.15 -10.64 -35.39
N SER A 811 16.23 -11.21 -35.92
CA SER A 811 17.39 -11.60 -35.12
C SER A 811 18.64 -11.14 -35.84
N ASN A 812 19.52 -10.45 -35.11
CA ASN A 812 20.77 -9.88 -35.61
C ASN A 812 21.92 -10.26 -34.67
N LEU A 813 23.13 -10.36 -35.21
CA LEU A 813 24.35 -10.54 -34.42
C LEU A 813 24.85 -9.15 -33.95
N ILE A 814 25.05 -8.95 -32.64
CA ILE A 814 25.64 -7.72 -32.09
C ILE A 814 27.17 -7.81 -32.05
N ASN A 815 27.69 -8.92 -31.51
CA ASN A 815 29.12 -9.21 -31.44
C ASN A 815 29.37 -10.74 -31.58
N ARG A 816 30.61 -11.20 -31.36
CA ARG A 816 30.94 -12.62 -31.54
C ARG A 816 30.29 -13.54 -30.48
N SER A 817 29.91 -12.99 -29.32
CA SER A 817 29.35 -13.72 -28.19
C SER A 817 27.83 -13.59 -28.06
N ASN A 818 27.20 -12.53 -28.59
CA ASN A 818 25.81 -12.17 -28.32
C ASN A 818 25.00 -11.88 -29.60
N GLN A 819 23.80 -12.46 -29.65
CA GLN A 819 22.74 -12.18 -30.63
C GLN A 819 21.61 -11.38 -29.97
N ILE A 820 20.94 -10.54 -30.74
CA ILE A 820 19.77 -9.78 -30.30
C ILE A 820 18.55 -10.22 -31.11
N VAL A 821 17.50 -10.67 -30.42
CA VAL A 821 16.18 -10.88 -31.00
C VAL A 821 15.35 -9.63 -30.76
N LEU A 822 14.85 -9.03 -31.84
CA LEU A 822 14.12 -7.77 -31.80
C LEU A 822 12.68 -7.95 -32.27
N VAL A 823 11.73 -7.48 -31.47
CA VAL A 823 10.33 -7.31 -31.86
C VAL A 823 10.13 -5.86 -32.27
N LYS A 824 9.74 -5.65 -33.53
CA LYS A 824 9.62 -4.32 -34.14
C LYS A 824 8.25 -4.10 -34.80
N SER A 825 7.70 -2.88 -34.84
CA SER A 825 8.09 -1.66 -34.09
C SER A 825 6.92 -1.17 -33.24
N PHE A 826 7.23 -0.53 -32.11
CA PHE A 826 6.26 0.10 -31.22
C PHE A 826 6.33 1.62 -31.40
N SER A 827 5.17 2.29 -31.45
CA SER A 827 5.05 3.74 -31.64
C SER A 827 5.14 4.46 -30.29
N GLY A 828 6.36 4.49 -29.73
CA GLY A 828 6.66 5.12 -28.44
C GLY A 828 7.04 4.15 -27.31
N LYS A 829 7.53 4.72 -26.21
CA LYS A 829 8.02 4.00 -25.03
C LYS A 829 6.92 3.17 -24.35
N ASP A 830 5.77 3.78 -24.08
CA ASP A 830 4.70 3.14 -23.29
C ASP A 830 4.26 1.81 -23.89
N LYS A 831 3.93 1.79 -25.20
CA LYS A 831 3.53 0.55 -25.90
C LYS A 831 4.59 -0.54 -25.90
N ALA A 832 5.87 -0.14 -25.91
CA ALA A 832 6.97 -1.10 -25.86
C ALA A 832 7.19 -1.63 -24.44
N MET A 833 6.96 -0.80 -23.42
CA MET A 833 6.98 -1.20 -22.01
C MET A 833 5.79 -2.09 -21.64
N ASP A 834 4.59 -1.82 -22.17
CA ASP A 834 3.43 -2.72 -22.04
C ASP A 834 3.80 -4.11 -22.57
N TYR A 835 4.36 -4.17 -23.78
CA TYR A 835 4.83 -5.41 -24.37
C TYR A 835 5.88 -6.10 -23.50
N TYR A 836 6.86 -5.35 -22.98
CA TYR A 836 7.90 -5.86 -22.07
C TYR A 836 7.28 -6.50 -20.81
N ASN A 837 6.32 -5.82 -20.18
CA ASN A 837 5.65 -6.31 -18.97
C ASN A 837 4.88 -7.60 -19.25
N VAL A 838 4.06 -7.63 -20.32
CA VAL A 838 3.30 -8.85 -20.69
C VAL A 838 4.23 -10.00 -21.05
N TYR A 839 5.33 -9.73 -21.77
CA TYR A 839 6.30 -10.74 -22.18
C TYR A 839 7.04 -11.35 -20.98
N LYS A 840 7.44 -10.52 -20.01
CA LYS A 840 8.16 -10.95 -18.81
C LYS A 840 7.23 -11.67 -17.82
N GLY A 841 5.99 -11.20 -17.67
CA GLY A 841 4.98 -11.77 -16.76
C GLY A 841 4.43 -13.13 -17.22
N ASN A 842 4.39 -13.40 -18.53
CA ASN A 842 3.81 -14.63 -19.05
C ASN A 842 4.74 -15.85 -18.86
N ARG A 843 4.53 -16.60 -17.78
CA ARG A 843 5.28 -17.84 -17.49
C ARG A 843 4.71 -19.08 -18.16
N GLU A 844 3.52 -19.08 -18.74
CA GLU A 844 2.96 -20.27 -19.41
C GLU A 844 3.54 -20.46 -20.82
N SER A 845 3.42 -19.43 -21.67
CA SER A 845 3.85 -19.50 -23.08
C SER A 845 5.35 -19.26 -23.25
N LEU A 846 5.99 -18.57 -22.30
CA LEU A 846 7.40 -18.15 -22.36
C LEU A 846 8.28 -18.75 -21.26
N ILE A 847 7.86 -19.81 -20.55
CA ILE A 847 8.68 -20.43 -19.49
C ILE A 847 10.10 -20.74 -19.95
N GLU A 848 10.24 -21.30 -21.16
CA GLU A 848 11.52 -21.66 -21.77
C GLU A 848 12.39 -20.44 -22.12
N VAL A 849 11.82 -19.24 -22.27
CA VAL A 849 12.60 -18.02 -22.53
C VAL A 849 12.93 -17.33 -21.22
N ASN A 850 11.95 -17.19 -20.33
CA ASN A 850 12.08 -16.43 -19.09
C ASN A 850 12.91 -17.17 -18.03
N SER A 851 12.91 -18.52 -18.03
CA SER A 851 13.77 -19.32 -17.14
C SER A 851 15.26 -19.33 -17.50
N ASN A 852 15.63 -18.83 -18.68
CA ASN A 852 17.02 -18.79 -19.13
C ASN A 852 17.79 -17.54 -18.68
N GLY A 853 17.13 -16.59 -18.01
CA GLY A 853 17.79 -15.39 -17.49
C GLY A 853 18.36 -14.48 -18.58
N PHE A 854 17.78 -14.47 -19.79
CA PHE A 854 18.23 -13.59 -20.85
C PHE A 854 18.00 -12.12 -20.49
N ASN A 855 18.96 -11.25 -20.81
CA ASN A 855 18.78 -9.80 -20.65
C ASN A 855 17.72 -9.31 -21.64
N MET A 856 16.64 -8.73 -21.12
CA MET A 856 15.54 -8.18 -21.90
C MET A 856 15.41 -6.70 -21.58
N PHE A 857 15.23 -5.88 -22.61
CA PHE A 857 15.06 -4.44 -22.45
C PHE A 857 14.27 -3.84 -23.63
N VAL A 858 13.73 -2.65 -23.40
CA VAL A 858 13.11 -1.82 -24.45
C VAL A 858 14.15 -0.82 -24.94
N ILE A 859 14.27 -0.66 -26.26
CA ILE A 859 15.28 0.21 -26.88
C ILE A 859 14.70 1.08 -27.99
N SER A 860 14.99 2.39 -27.93
CA SER A 860 14.61 3.33 -28.98
C SER A 860 15.35 3.03 -30.28
N SER A 861 14.76 3.38 -31.41
CA SER A 861 15.39 3.20 -32.73
C SER A 861 16.74 3.90 -32.84
N THR A 862 16.94 5.03 -32.14
CA THR A 862 18.23 5.73 -32.07
C THR A 862 19.22 5.02 -31.16
N ASN A 863 18.82 4.63 -29.95
CA ASN A 863 19.72 3.92 -29.03
C ASN A 863 20.11 2.54 -29.58
N TYR A 864 19.24 1.91 -30.38
CA TYR A 864 19.58 0.67 -31.08
C TYR A 864 20.72 0.87 -32.09
N ILE A 865 20.77 2.00 -32.78
CA ILE A 865 21.86 2.32 -33.70
C ILE A 865 23.17 2.50 -32.93
N GLU A 866 23.13 3.19 -31.79
CA GLU A 866 24.31 3.41 -30.95
C GLU A 866 24.78 2.13 -30.27
N LEU A 867 23.88 1.31 -29.73
CA LEU A 867 24.18 -0.02 -29.21
C LEU A 867 24.83 -0.90 -30.28
N PHE A 868 24.37 -0.81 -31.54
CA PHE A 868 24.96 -1.58 -32.63
C PHE A 868 26.38 -1.11 -33.02
N LYS A 869 26.65 0.20 -32.92
CA LYS A 869 27.99 0.77 -33.18
C LYS A 869 28.98 0.45 -32.06
N ASN A 870 28.58 0.68 -30.83
CA ASN A 870 29.48 0.68 -29.67
C ASN A 870 29.55 -0.70 -29.01
N LYS A 871 28.52 -1.54 -29.19
CA LYS A 871 28.41 -2.91 -28.65
C LYS A 871 28.42 -2.99 -27.12
N ASP A 872 28.14 -1.86 -26.47
CA ASP A 872 28.04 -1.73 -25.03
C ASP A 872 26.66 -2.19 -24.53
N ILE A 873 26.57 -3.47 -24.20
CA ILE A 873 25.32 -4.10 -23.75
C ILE A 873 25.08 -3.83 -22.26
N GLU A 874 26.14 -3.79 -21.46
CA GLU A 874 26.05 -3.58 -20.01
C GLU A 874 25.67 -2.14 -19.70
N GLY A 875 26.31 -1.15 -20.34
CA GLY A 875 25.95 0.26 -20.17
C GLY A 875 24.51 0.56 -20.61
N TYR A 876 24.04 -0.07 -21.69
CA TYR A 876 22.62 0.08 -22.07
C TYR A 876 21.66 -0.60 -21.08
N THR A 877 22.07 -1.72 -20.48
CA THR A 877 21.24 -2.41 -19.48
C THR A 877 21.11 -1.56 -18.21
N SER A 878 22.20 -0.93 -17.77
CA SER A 878 22.17 0.04 -16.66
C SER A 878 21.29 1.25 -17.00
N PHE A 879 21.46 1.85 -18.17
CA PHE A 879 20.61 2.94 -18.66
C PHE A 879 19.11 2.57 -18.71
N PHE A 880 18.78 1.35 -19.14
CA PHE A 880 17.40 0.86 -19.16
C PHE A 880 16.83 0.72 -17.74
N ASN A 881 17.59 0.13 -16.82
CA ASN A 881 17.16 -0.01 -15.43
C ASN A 881 16.92 1.35 -14.78
N GLU A 882 17.83 2.31 -15.01
CA GLU A 882 17.76 3.66 -14.45
C GLU A 882 16.62 4.50 -15.02
N HIS A 883 16.33 4.45 -16.32
CA HIS A 883 15.37 5.38 -16.94
C HIS A 883 14.02 4.76 -17.36
N TYR A 884 13.92 3.43 -17.41
CA TYR A 884 12.69 2.74 -17.79
C TYR A 884 12.05 1.95 -16.63
N LEU A 885 12.82 1.49 -15.63
CA LEU A 885 12.29 0.70 -14.51
C LEU A 885 12.15 1.47 -13.19
N SER A 886 12.98 2.47 -12.91
CA SER A 886 12.94 3.28 -11.68
C SER A 886 11.64 4.08 -11.48
N ASN A 887 10.99 4.51 -12.56
CA ASN A 887 9.79 5.35 -12.52
C ASN A 887 8.48 4.62 -12.16
N LYS A 888 8.52 3.35 -11.72
CA LYS A 888 7.32 2.66 -11.22
C LYS A 888 6.89 3.08 -9.80
N GLN A 889 7.72 3.81 -9.05
CA GLN A 889 7.40 4.26 -7.68
C GLN A 889 6.73 5.65 -7.59
N ASN A 890 6.67 6.43 -8.68
CA ASN A 890 6.18 7.82 -8.63
C ASN A 890 4.96 8.12 -9.52
N LYS A 891 4.16 7.11 -9.88
CA LYS A 891 2.79 7.36 -10.35
C LYS A 891 1.85 7.22 -9.15
N ALA A 892 1.69 8.32 -8.43
CA ALA A 892 0.56 8.53 -7.53
C ALA A 892 -0.76 8.33 -8.31
N PRO A 893 -1.83 7.87 -7.63
CA PRO A 893 -3.10 7.50 -8.26
C PRO A 893 -3.76 8.61 -9.09
#